data_AF-A0A2M7GCR1-F1
#
_entry.id   AF-A0A2M7GCR1-F1
#
_cell.length_a   1.000
_cell.length_b   1.000
_cell.length_c   1.000
_cell.angle_alpha   90.00
_cell.angle_beta   90.00
_cell.angle_gamma   90.00
#
_symmetry.space_group_name_H-M   'P 1'
#
loop_
_entity.id
_entity.type
_entity.pdbx_description
1 polymer ?
#
loop_
_entity_poly.entity_id
_entity_poly.type
_entity_poly.pdbx_seq_one_letter_code
_entity_poly.pdbx_strand_id
1 'polypeptide(L)'
;MNILSALPFIPGDETGHPEPLARYLPPVPEGVAAAFLAEHARPLDSTSAGFRQAFGVSAQANAQPANSVQRLGATPGAWVLDPFGASPRLAVEMARAGYRVLVAVNNPVTRFLLDLAAAPPPRSELQAALADLADSRKGEERLETHLQSLYLTDCPSCQRSIPAETFVWEHGGEAPVARIFRCPQCGESGERGVTQADRERAGQLAATAALHRSRALERVAARDDPDREHAEEALACYLPRAVYALITIINRLDGLALSPERRRCLLALTLTACDEGNTLWPHPAERPRPKQLTIPPRFRENNLWLALERGVDVWAGEAPPVPVTIWPAPPPESGGICLFEGPLRELAPRLKETPIQVVLTALPRPNQAFWTLSALWSGWLWGRKAVGPFKHVLRRRRYDWNWHAGALYAAFKNLAPHIPLGAPLFMLTAEPEPSFLSAVMLATASAGFDLQGIAIRTRHDPIQLLWQRRAFTLRPTEGFDPSSAGQAMQAYLKERGEPVTYLHLHAAGLSALAENHALAWREEALAQIHAPIQEALASKAYVRHDGSPKSGYHVGSPHSLEVGLWGLHEYAQESDSLPDRVEMAAVQFLQKHPVCTQRELETSLNAEFPGLFTPSLGLIKEILASYATESNGRWHLRPEDSASVRHADLEAAGRALEALAAQLEYRLVRPEGAHRLLLWQEKGKTAYAFTLLASAVVGRILRENLYGSRLRYHYPPERSLLVIPGGRVGLLTCKLHRDPALDQIWQGGWRVLKFRHLRRLAEIASLTRENWGRELSSDPIEPPEQMKMF
;
A
#
# COMPACT_ATOMS: atom_id res chain seq x y z
N MET A 1 -22.87 5.21 14.62
CA MET A 1 -21.41 5.40 14.68
C MET A 1 -20.98 5.94 13.34
N ASN A 2 -20.09 6.93 13.28
CA ASN A 2 -19.54 7.41 12.02
C ASN A 2 -18.52 6.36 11.53
N ILE A 3 -18.86 5.53 10.52
CA ILE A 3 -17.94 4.47 10.04
C ILE A 3 -16.62 5.04 9.55
N LEU A 4 -16.63 6.28 9.06
CA LEU A 4 -15.45 6.98 8.56
C LEU A 4 -14.39 7.24 9.65
N SER A 5 -14.74 7.09 10.92
CA SER A 5 -13.88 7.24 12.09
C SER A 5 -13.99 6.09 13.09
N ALA A 6 -14.42 4.91 12.65
CA ALA A 6 -14.67 3.77 13.54
C ALA A 6 -13.48 2.80 13.68
N LEU A 7 -12.57 2.73 12.69
CA LEU A 7 -11.48 1.76 12.64
C LEU A 7 -10.11 2.47 12.71
N PRO A 8 -9.36 2.33 13.82
CA PRO A 8 -7.95 2.73 13.85
C PRO A 8 -7.15 1.96 12.81
N PHE A 9 -6.33 2.67 12.04
CA PHE A 9 -5.42 2.01 11.10
C PHE A 9 -4.36 1.24 11.88
N ILE A 10 -4.29 -0.07 11.68
CA ILE A 10 -3.28 -0.94 12.29
C ILE A 10 -1.99 -0.79 11.49
N PRO A 11 -0.94 -0.16 12.03
CA PRO A 11 0.29 0.00 11.27
C PRO A 11 0.97 -1.37 11.08
N GLY A 12 1.75 -1.51 10.02
CA GLY A 12 2.53 -2.73 9.75
C GLY A 12 3.92 -2.37 9.28
N ASP A 13 4.82 -3.32 9.35
CA ASP A 13 6.23 -3.12 9.03
C ASP A 13 6.50 -3.49 7.56
N GLU A 14 7.32 -2.67 6.89
CA GLU A 14 7.81 -3.00 5.56
C GLU A 14 8.81 -4.16 5.68
N THR A 15 8.57 -5.24 4.95
CA THR A 15 9.50 -6.35 4.93
C THR A 15 10.75 -5.97 4.11
N GLY A 16 11.90 -5.83 4.76
CA GLY A 16 13.17 -5.48 4.10
C GLY A 16 13.67 -6.50 3.06
N HIS A 17 13.08 -7.69 3.00
CA HIS A 17 13.41 -8.75 2.03
C HIS A 17 12.26 -8.96 1.02
N PRO A 18 12.55 -8.92 -0.30
CA PRO A 18 11.53 -9.13 -1.32
C PRO A 18 10.97 -10.55 -1.21
N GLU A 19 9.64 -10.67 -1.12
CA GLU A 19 8.98 -11.98 -1.17
C GLU A 19 9.24 -12.63 -2.54
N PRO A 20 9.41 -13.96 -2.59
CA PRO A 20 9.37 -14.67 -3.85
C PRO A 20 8.09 -14.36 -4.63
N LEU A 21 8.23 -13.99 -5.91
CA LEU A 21 7.11 -13.54 -6.75
C LEU A 21 6.34 -12.31 -6.19
N ALA A 22 6.97 -11.50 -5.32
CA ALA A 22 6.37 -10.28 -4.74
C ALA A 22 5.72 -9.37 -5.77
N ARG A 23 6.25 -9.32 -7.00
CA ARG A 23 5.72 -8.52 -8.11
C ARG A 23 4.27 -8.86 -8.49
N TYR A 24 3.81 -10.06 -8.16
CA TYR A 24 2.46 -10.55 -8.43
C TYR A 24 1.58 -10.59 -7.17
N LEU A 25 2.19 -10.89 -6.02
CA LEU A 25 1.49 -11.06 -4.74
C LEU A 25 1.11 -9.72 -4.11
N PRO A 26 -0.01 -9.63 -3.38
CA PRO A 26 -0.39 -8.42 -2.64
C PRO A 26 0.72 -8.03 -1.65
N PRO A 27 1.23 -6.77 -1.69
CA PRO A 27 2.24 -6.31 -0.73
C PRO A 27 1.58 -6.03 0.63
N VAL A 28 1.48 -7.06 1.47
CA VAL A 28 0.86 -6.94 2.79
C VAL A 28 1.94 -6.63 3.83
N PRO A 29 1.80 -5.54 4.60
CA PRO A 29 2.70 -5.23 5.70
C PRO A 29 2.65 -6.30 6.80
N GLU A 30 3.79 -6.58 7.42
CA GLU A 30 3.89 -7.56 8.51
C GLU A 30 3.37 -6.96 9.82
N GLY A 31 2.80 -7.81 10.68
CA GLY A 31 2.32 -7.47 12.02
C GLY A 31 0.87 -6.97 12.08
N VAL A 32 0.25 -6.70 10.92
CA VAL A 32 -1.13 -6.20 10.84
C VAL A 32 -2.14 -7.27 11.29
N ALA A 33 -1.96 -8.52 10.86
CA ALA A 33 -2.88 -9.60 11.22
C ALA A 33 -2.71 -10.03 12.68
N ALA A 34 -1.48 -10.12 13.17
CA ALA A 34 -1.19 -10.44 14.57
C ALA A 34 -1.83 -9.40 15.51
N ALA A 35 -1.65 -8.11 15.20
CA ALA A 35 -2.25 -7.02 15.97
C ALA A 35 -3.79 -7.06 15.93
N PHE A 36 -4.39 -7.28 14.76
CA PHE A 36 -5.85 -7.40 14.65
C PHE A 36 -6.40 -8.58 15.46
N LEU A 37 -5.80 -9.75 15.34
CA LEU A 37 -6.27 -10.98 15.98
C LEU A 37 -6.12 -10.92 17.51
N ALA A 38 -5.09 -10.25 18.03
CA ALA A 38 -4.91 -10.03 19.46
C ALA A 38 -6.09 -9.30 20.13
N GLU A 39 -6.86 -8.54 19.35
CA GLU A 39 -8.05 -7.84 19.84
C GLU A 39 -9.37 -8.61 19.59
N HIS A 40 -9.41 -9.53 18.61
CA HIS A 40 -10.67 -10.03 18.03
C HIS A 40 -10.89 -11.55 18.07
N ALA A 41 -9.89 -12.39 18.41
CA ALA A 41 -10.01 -13.86 18.34
C ALA A 41 -9.89 -14.55 19.72
N ARG A 42 -10.85 -15.39 20.17
CA ARG A 42 -10.82 -16.03 21.51
C ARG A 42 -10.75 -17.57 21.42
N PRO A 43 -10.32 -18.32 22.45
CA PRO A 43 -10.58 -19.75 22.54
C PRO A 43 -12.05 -19.96 22.87
N LEU A 44 -12.64 -21.03 22.34
CA LEU A 44 -13.91 -21.53 22.86
C LEU A 44 -13.61 -22.38 24.10
N ASP A 45 -14.37 -22.14 25.18
CA ASP A 45 -14.46 -23.13 26.25
C ASP A 45 -14.92 -24.47 25.64
N SER A 46 -14.28 -25.55 26.05
CA SER A 46 -14.29 -26.90 25.46
C SER A 46 -15.64 -27.62 25.41
N THR A 47 -16.76 -26.93 25.63
CA THR A 47 -18.11 -27.48 25.48
C THR A 47 -18.71 -27.16 24.11
N SER A 48 -18.83 -28.19 23.28
CA SER A 48 -19.49 -28.19 21.95
C SER A 48 -20.95 -27.68 21.93
N ALA A 49 -21.54 -27.39 23.10
CA ALA A 49 -22.89 -26.88 23.27
C ALA A 49 -23.04 -25.39 22.89
N GLY A 50 -22.06 -24.54 23.21
CA GLY A 50 -22.15 -23.09 22.93
C GLY A 50 -22.03 -22.75 21.44
N PHE A 51 -21.21 -23.51 20.70
CA PHE A 51 -21.00 -23.32 19.26
C PHE A 51 -22.27 -23.57 18.46
N ARG A 52 -23.08 -24.58 18.79
CA ARG A 52 -24.35 -24.88 18.09
C ARG A 52 -25.44 -23.84 18.36
N GLN A 53 -25.44 -23.22 19.54
CA GLN A 53 -26.35 -22.11 19.86
C GLN A 53 -26.03 -20.84 19.07
N ALA A 54 -24.76 -20.57 18.77
CA ALA A 54 -24.33 -19.40 17.98
C ALA A 54 -24.81 -19.40 16.51
N PHE A 55 -25.28 -20.55 16.00
CA PHE A 55 -25.90 -20.69 14.67
C PHE A 55 -27.43 -20.67 14.68
N GLY A 56 -28.09 -20.31 15.80
CA GLY A 56 -29.52 -20.00 15.81
C GLY A 56 -30.48 -21.19 15.68
N VAL A 57 -30.11 -22.39 16.16
CA VAL A 57 -31.05 -23.53 16.22
C VAL A 57 -31.84 -23.51 17.54
N SER A 58 -33.00 -22.84 17.49
CA SER A 58 -34.10 -22.67 18.48
C SER A 58 -33.91 -22.98 19.97
N ALA A 59 -34.16 -21.99 20.83
CA ALA A 59 -35.31 -21.96 21.76
C ALA A 59 -35.58 -20.50 22.17
N GLN A 60 -36.85 -20.12 22.23
CA GLN A 60 -37.32 -18.77 22.57
C GLN A 60 -36.70 -18.24 23.87
N ALA A 61 -36.11 -17.03 23.83
CA ALA A 61 -35.96 -16.18 25.00
C ALA A 61 -35.73 -14.71 24.58
N ASN A 62 -36.46 -13.81 25.24
CA ASN A 62 -36.42 -12.36 25.08
C ASN A 62 -35.00 -11.78 25.10
N ALA A 63 -34.65 -10.97 24.10
CA ALA A 63 -33.42 -10.19 24.10
C ALA A 63 -33.75 -8.69 24.10
N GLN A 64 -33.40 -8.00 25.19
CA GLN A 64 -33.20 -6.55 25.19
C GLN A 64 -31.92 -6.22 24.41
N PRO A 65 -31.83 -5.06 23.73
CA PRO A 65 -30.66 -4.69 22.95
C PRO A 65 -29.51 -4.26 23.87
N ALA A 66 -28.50 -5.12 24.03
CA ALA A 66 -27.26 -4.78 24.71
C ALA A 66 -26.33 -4.01 23.75
N ASN A 67 -26.41 -2.67 23.79
CA ASN A 67 -25.39 -1.78 23.26
C ASN A 67 -24.15 -1.80 24.17
N SER A 68 -23.26 -2.78 23.96
CA SER A 68 -21.88 -2.70 24.46
C SER A 68 -20.99 -3.72 23.75
N VAL A 69 -20.16 -3.26 22.82
CA VAL A 69 -19.04 -4.06 22.30
C VAL A 69 -18.00 -4.18 23.41
N GLN A 70 -18.11 -5.22 24.22
CA GLN A 70 -17.16 -5.50 25.30
C GLN A 70 -15.86 -6.03 24.67
N ARG A 71 -14.85 -5.15 24.57
CA ARG A 71 -13.46 -5.51 24.21
C ARG A 71 -12.89 -6.38 25.32
N LEU A 72 -13.05 -7.70 25.20
CA LEU A 72 -12.40 -8.70 26.06
C LEU A 72 -11.38 -9.47 25.18
N GLY A 73 -10.15 -9.60 25.68
CA GLY A 73 -8.96 -9.98 24.91
C GLY A 73 -8.96 -11.40 24.33
N ALA A 74 -8.07 -11.59 23.34
CA ALA A 74 -7.82 -12.84 22.63
C ALA A 74 -6.96 -13.84 23.42
N THR A 75 -7.10 -15.14 23.13
CA THR A 75 -6.16 -16.17 23.59
C THR A 75 -5.79 -17.12 22.44
N PRO A 76 -4.50 -17.52 22.28
CA PRO A 76 -4.00 -18.39 21.21
C PRO A 76 -4.77 -19.72 21.09
N GLY A 77 -4.78 -20.30 19.88
CA GLY A 77 -5.45 -21.57 19.54
C GLY A 77 -6.80 -21.43 18.82
N ALA A 78 -7.33 -20.19 18.69
CA ALA A 78 -8.56 -19.90 17.96
C ALA A 78 -8.43 -20.20 16.45
N TRP A 79 -9.53 -20.59 15.82
CA TRP A 79 -9.57 -20.83 14.37
C TRP A 79 -9.85 -19.55 13.58
N VAL A 80 -9.00 -19.29 12.60
CA VAL A 80 -9.08 -18.15 11.68
C VAL A 80 -9.17 -18.69 10.25
N LEU A 81 -10.02 -18.08 9.42
CA LEU A 81 -10.17 -18.44 8.02
C LEU A 81 -9.52 -17.39 7.11
N ASP A 82 -8.60 -17.82 6.25
CA ASP A 82 -8.22 -17.11 5.03
C ASP A 82 -8.90 -17.80 3.82
N PRO A 83 -9.98 -17.21 3.26
CA PRO A 83 -10.75 -17.80 2.17
C PRO A 83 -10.06 -17.75 0.80
N PHE A 84 -8.95 -17.03 0.64
CA PHE A 84 -8.31 -16.83 -0.66
C PHE A 84 -6.84 -17.26 -0.69
N GLY A 85 -6.16 -17.25 0.46
CA GLY A 85 -4.75 -17.57 0.58
C GLY A 85 -3.87 -16.74 -0.34
N ALA A 86 -4.27 -15.51 -0.63
CA ALA A 86 -3.63 -14.67 -1.64
C ALA A 86 -2.25 -14.15 -1.20
N SER A 87 -2.01 -14.10 0.11
CA SER A 87 -0.74 -13.67 0.72
C SER A 87 -0.23 -14.78 1.65
N PRO A 88 0.78 -15.56 1.22
CA PRO A 88 1.44 -16.58 2.04
C PRO A 88 1.92 -16.05 3.39
N ARG A 89 2.59 -14.89 3.40
CA ARG A 89 3.10 -14.25 4.61
C ARG A 89 2.02 -13.93 5.63
N LEU A 90 0.85 -13.48 5.18
CA LEU A 90 -0.27 -13.19 6.07
C LEU A 90 -0.72 -14.43 6.85
N ALA A 91 -0.84 -15.58 6.17
CA ALA A 91 -1.21 -16.84 6.80
C ALA A 91 -0.14 -17.33 7.80
N VAL A 92 1.14 -17.18 7.44
CA VAL A 92 2.26 -17.51 8.32
C VAL A 92 2.32 -16.61 9.54
N GLU A 93 2.08 -15.31 9.39
CA GLU A 93 2.00 -14.35 10.48
C GLU A 93 0.92 -14.73 11.49
N MET A 94 -0.30 -15.01 11.00
CA MET A 94 -1.41 -15.47 11.84
C MET A 94 -1.05 -16.77 12.59
N ALA A 95 -0.43 -17.73 11.91
CA ALA A 95 -0.04 -18.99 12.54
C ALA A 95 1.07 -18.80 13.58
N ARG A 96 2.06 -17.94 13.32
CA ARG A 96 3.13 -17.58 14.28
C ARG A 96 2.60 -16.84 15.50
N ALA A 97 1.52 -16.09 15.37
CA ALA A 97 0.81 -15.48 16.49
C ALA A 97 0.01 -16.51 17.33
N GLY A 98 0.08 -17.81 16.99
CA GLY A 98 -0.48 -18.91 17.77
C GLY A 98 -1.91 -19.32 17.35
N TYR A 99 -2.38 -18.90 16.18
CA TYR A 99 -3.71 -19.24 15.68
C TYR A 99 -3.72 -20.49 14.79
N ARG A 100 -4.86 -21.18 14.75
CA ARG A 100 -5.10 -22.30 13.82
C ARG A 100 -5.73 -21.72 12.55
N VAL A 101 -4.93 -21.61 11.49
CA VAL A 101 -5.30 -20.88 10.28
C VAL A 101 -5.77 -21.87 9.22
N LEU A 102 -7.06 -21.83 8.87
CA LEU A 102 -7.59 -22.55 7.71
C LEU A 102 -7.44 -21.69 6.47
N VAL A 103 -6.68 -22.16 5.48
CA VAL A 103 -6.40 -21.41 4.26
C VAL A 103 -6.93 -22.17 3.04
N ALA A 104 -7.80 -21.53 2.26
CA ALA A 104 -8.23 -22.08 0.97
C ALA A 104 -7.35 -21.54 -0.16
N VAL A 105 -6.62 -22.43 -0.85
CA VAL A 105 -5.70 -22.04 -1.92
C VAL A 105 -5.95 -22.88 -3.17
N ASN A 106 -6.52 -22.24 -4.18
CA ASN A 106 -6.80 -22.90 -5.46
C ASN A 106 -5.57 -22.94 -6.40
N ASN A 107 -4.71 -21.91 -6.34
CA ASN A 107 -3.53 -21.81 -7.22
C ASN A 107 -2.39 -22.71 -6.71
N PRO A 108 -1.91 -23.72 -7.48
CA PRO A 108 -0.81 -24.58 -7.06
C PRO A 108 0.50 -23.83 -6.77
N VAL A 109 0.78 -22.76 -7.52
CA VAL A 109 1.96 -21.92 -7.26
C VAL A 109 1.82 -21.27 -5.89
N THR A 110 0.70 -20.62 -5.60
CA THR A 110 0.47 -20.00 -4.29
C THR A 110 0.49 -21.01 -3.13
N ARG A 111 0.03 -22.25 -3.34
CA ARG A 111 0.16 -23.34 -2.35
C ARG A 111 1.62 -23.61 -2.02
N PHE A 112 2.45 -23.71 -3.06
CA PHE A 112 3.88 -23.92 -2.90
C PHE A 112 4.58 -22.73 -2.24
N LEU A 113 4.15 -21.49 -2.54
CA LEU A 113 4.63 -20.30 -1.85
C LEU A 113 4.27 -20.32 -0.35
N LEU A 114 3.06 -20.77 0.00
CA LEU A 114 2.64 -20.92 1.39
C LEU A 114 3.47 -21.97 2.14
N ASP A 115 3.73 -23.11 1.52
CA ASP A 115 4.61 -24.14 2.09
C ASP A 115 6.03 -23.61 2.37
N LEU A 116 6.63 -22.91 1.40
CA LEU A 116 7.95 -22.31 1.55
C LEU A 116 7.97 -21.16 2.56
N ALA A 117 6.92 -20.34 2.63
CA ALA A 117 6.82 -19.28 3.62
C ALA A 117 6.65 -19.83 5.04
N ALA A 118 5.92 -20.95 5.19
CA ALA A 118 5.70 -21.62 6.46
C ALA A 118 6.99 -22.30 6.97
N ALA A 119 7.77 -22.92 6.09
CA ALA A 119 9.04 -23.55 6.43
C ALA A 119 10.14 -23.11 5.44
N PRO A 120 10.74 -21.91 5.64
CA PRO A 120 11.73 -21.39 4.71
C PRO A 120 12.96 -22.30 4.68
N PRO A 121 13.48 -22.65 3.49
CA PRO A 121 14.66 -23.49 3.39
C PRO A 121 15.92 -22.73 3.84
N PRO A 122 16.86 -23.39 4.54
CA PRO A 122 18.13 -22.78 4.87
C PRO A 122 18.97 -22.58 3.60
N ARG A 123 19.81 -21.55 3.60
CA ARG A 123 20.67 -21.21 2.46
C ARG A 123 21.50 -22.40 1.96
N SER A 124 22.02 -23.20 2.89
CA SER A 124 22.85 -24.37 2.57
C SER A 124 22.12 -25.44 1.76
N GLU A 125 20.84 -25.69 2.04
CA GLU A 125 20.04 -26.67 1.28
C GLU A 125 19.73 -26.17 -0.13
N LEU A 126 19.43 -24.88 -0.28
CA LEU A 126 19.26 -24.25 -1.60
C LEU A 126 20.55 -24.34 -2.43
N GLN A 127 21.70 -24.05 -1.83
CA GLN A 127 23.01 -24.15 -2.49
C GLN A 127 23.34 -25.59 -2.87
N ALA A 128 23.06 -26.56 -1.99
CA ALA A 128 23.26 -27.98 -2.28
C ALA A 128 22.36 -28.46 -3.43
N ALA A 129 21.08 -28.08 -3.43
CA ALA A 129 20.15 -28.40 -4.50
C ALA A 129 20.58 -27.79 -5.86
N LEU A 130 21.11 -26.56 -5.83
CA LEU A 130 21.66 -25.91 -7.03
C LEU A 130 22.93 -26.62 -7.53
N ALA A 131 23.81 -27.05 -6.62
CA ALA A 131 25.02 -27.81 -6.96
C ALA A 131 24.68 -29.16 -7.60
N ASP A 132 23.70 -29.89 -7.07
CA ASP A 132 23.21 -31.15 -7.68
C ASP A 132 22.71 -30.92 -9.12
N LEU A 133 22.03 -29.79 -9.38
CA LEU A 133 21.62 -29.42 -10.72
C LEU A 133 22.83 -29.05 -11.60
N ALA A 134 23.79 -28.28 -11.07
CA ALA A 134 25.01 -27.87 -11.77
C ALA A 134 25.83 -29.06 -12.27
N ASP A 135 25.95 -30.09 -11.42
CA ASP A 135 26.72 -31.32 -11.67
C ASP A 135 26.04 -32.29 -12.63
N SER A 136 24.73 -32.15 -12.84
CA SER A 136 24.01 -32.96 -13.82
C SER A 136 24.57 -32.73 -15.23
N ARG A 137 24.54 -33.75 -16.10
CA ARG A 137 25.13 -33.67 -17.44
C ARG A 137 24.13 -33.41 -18.56
N LYS A 138 24.55 -32.68 -19.59
CA LYS A 138 23.86 -32.53 -20.88
C LYS A 138 24.79 -33.01 -21.99
N GLY A 139 24.65 -34.26 -22.41
CA GLY A 139 25.70 -34.91 -23.21
C GLY A 139 26.95 -35.10 -22.35
N GLU A 140 28.09 -34.59 -22.79
CA GLU A 140 29.36 -34.74 -22.09
C GLU A 140 29.68 -33.60 -21.10
N GLU A 141 28.98 -32.47 -21.19
CA GLU A 141 29.24 -31.28 -20.37
C GLU A 141 28.34 -31.17 -19.13
N ARG A 142 28.81 -30.43 -18.12
CA ARG A 142 28.01 -30.04 -16.93
C ARG A 142 26.90 -29.08 -17.35
N LEU A 143 25.73 -29.22 -16.71
CA LEU A 143 24.55 -28.44 -17.06
C LEU A 143 24.74 -26.94 -16.81
N GLU A 144 25.45 -26.58 -15.74
CA GLU A 144 25.83 -25.18 -15.47
C GLU A 144 26.57 -24.56 -16.67
N THR A 145 27.63 -25.22 -17.12
CA THR A 145 28.45 -24.76 -18.25
C THR A 145 27.60 -24.62 -19.51
N HIS A 146 26.76 -25.62 -19.79
CA HIS A 146 25.84 -25.59 -20.92
C HIS A 146 24.87 -24.40 -20.86
N LEU A 147 24.20 -24.18 -19.71
CA LEU A 147 23.23 -23.09 -19.55
C LEU A 147 23.89 -21.72 -19.62
N GLN A 148 25.06 -21.54 -18.99
CA GLN A 148 25.83 -20.30 -19.10
C GLN A 148 26.29 -20.04 -20.53
N SER A 149 26.62 -21.11 -21.29
CA SER A 149 27.01 -21.00 -22.71
C SER A 149 25.95 -20.29 -23.55
N LEU A 150 24.66 -20.41 -23.20
CA LEU A 150 23.55 -19.78 -23.95
C LEU A 150 23.60 -18.25 -23.89
N TYR A 151 24.30 -17.68 -22.91
CA TYR A 151 24.36 -16.24 -22.64
C TYR A 151 25.77 -15.65 -22.80
N LEU A 152 26.73 -16.39 -23.36
CA LEU A 152 28.09 -15.90 -23.55
C LEU A 152 28.16 -14.74 -24.54
N THR A 153 29.01 -13.77 -24.20
CA THR A 153 29.26 -12.55 -24.93
C THR A 153 30.72 -12.11 -24.73
N ASP A 154 31.30 -11.35 -25.68
CA ASP A 154 32.72 -10.96 -25.60
C ASP A 154 32.90 -9.62 -24.89
N CYS A 155 33.75 -9.57 -23.87
CA CYS A 155 34.07 -8.33 -23.18
C CYS A 155 34.70 -7.31 -24.15
N PRO A 156 34.20 -6.06 -24.26
CA PRO A 156 34.74 -5.07 -25.19
C PRO A 156 36.16 -4.60 -24.81
N SER A 157 36.56 -4.78 -23.55
CA SER A 157 37.87 -4.36 -23.04
C SER A 157 38.92 -5.46 -23.20
N CYS A 158 38.66 -6.68 -22.72
CA CYS A 158 39.65 -7.77 -22.69
C CYS A 158 39.38 -8.92 -23.68
N GLN A 159 38.29 -8.84 -24.45
CA GLN A 159 37.87 -9.83 -25.48
C GLN A 159 37.63 -11.25 -24.97
N ARG A 160 37.65 -11.47 -23.65
CA ARG A 160 37.31 -12.77 -23.07
C ARG A 160 35.80 -13.01 -23.16
N SER A 161 35.43 -14.25 -23.46
CA SER A 161 34.04 -14.69 -23.44
C SER A 161 33.56 -14.80 -22.00
N ILE A 162 32.46 -14.11 -21.68
CA ILE A 162 31.87 -14.01 -20.35
C ILE A 162 30.34 -14.14 -20.45
N PRO A 163 29.65 -14.66 -19.43
CA PRO A 163 28.19 -14.67 -19.44
C PRO A 163 27.65 -13.25 -19.31
N ALA A 164 26.73 -12.86 -20.21
CA ALA A 164 25.93 -11.68 -20.00
C ALA A 164 24.98 -11.88 -18.81
N GLU A 165 24.76 -10.82 -18.02
CA GLU A 165 23.75 -10.83 -16.97
C GLU A 165 22.34 -10.74 -17.57
N THR A 166 22.19 -9.95 -18.63
CA THR A 166 20.92 -9.68 -19.30
C THR A 166 21.18 -9.25 -20.75
N PHE A 167 20.30 -9.66 -21.68
CA PHE A 167 20.17 -9.02 -22.98
C PHE A 167 18.93 -8.11 -23.01
N VAL A 168 19.01 -6.97 -23.68
CA VAL A 168 17.86 -6.07 -23.87
C VAL A 168 17.33 -6.25 -25.28
N TRP A 169 16.02 -6.41 -25.38
CA TRP A 169 15.29 -6.60 -26.63
C TRP A 169 14.33 -5.46 -26.87
N GLU A 170 14.02 -5.24 -28.15
CA GLU A 170 12.87 -4.43 -28.58
C GLU A 170 11.72 -5.36 -28.94
N HIS A 171 10.49 -4.95 -28.61
CA HIS A 171 9.30 -5.73 -28.92
C HIS A 171 9.16 -5.95 -30.43
N GLY A 172 9.05 -7.21 -30.84
CA GLY A 172 8.98 -7.62 -32.25
C GLY A 172 10.34 -7.77 -32.94
N GLY A 173 11.46 -7.48 -32.27
CA GLY A 173 12.80 -7.67 -32.81
C GLY A 173 13.21 -9.15 -32.91
N GLU A 174 13.96 -9.49 -33.96
CA GLU A 174 14.50 -10.85 -34.18
C GLU A 174 15.80 -11.13 -33.40
N ALA A 175 16.46 -10.08 -32.89
CA ALA A 175 17.71 -10.15 -32.16
C ALA A 175 17.76 -9.13 -31.01
N PRO A 176 18.58 -9.37 -29.97
CA PRO A 176 18.77 -8.37 -28.90
C PRO A 176 19.48 -7.13 -29.43
N VAL A 177 19.23 -5.98 -28.80
CA VAL A 177 19.80 -4.67 -29.16
C VAL A 177 20.94 -4.25 -28.23
N ALA A 178 20.90 -4.65 -26.97
CA ALA A 178 21.96 -4.39 -26.00
C ALA A 178 22.23 -5.60 -25.09
N ARG A 179 23.36 -5.56 -24.40
CA ARG A 179 23.82 -6.53 -23.39
C ARG A 179 24.26 -5.79 -22.14
N ILE A 180 23.93 -6.35 -20.98
CA ILE A 180 24.37 -5.88 -19.67
C ILE A 180 25.22 -7.00 -19.07
N PHE A 181 26.43 -6.68 -18.64
CA PHE A 181 27.36 -7.65 -18.09
C PHE A 181 28.29 -7.01 -17.06
N ARG A 182 28.97 -7.85 -16.30
CA ARG A 182 30.13 -7.51 -15.47
C ARG A 182 31.24 -8.51 -15.75
N CYS A 183 32.37 -8.02 -16.25
CA CYS A 183 33.51 -8.86 -16.58
C CYS A 183 34.29 -9.23 -15.31
N PRO A 184 34.37 -10.51 -14.91
CA PRO A 184 35.13 -10.91 -13.73
C PRO A 184 36.66 -10.80 -13.92
N GLN A 185 37.13 -10.57 -15.15
CA GLN A 185 38.56 -10.58 -15.50
C GLN A 185 39.19 -9.18 -15.49
N CYS A 186 38.47 -8.16 -15.98
CA CYS A 186 38.97 -6.78 -16.03
C CYS A 186 38.07 -5.76 -15.32
N GLY A 187 36.94 -6.16 -14.75
CA GLY A 187 36.01 -5.27 -14.02
C GLY A 187 35.07 -4.43 -14.89
N GLU A 188 35.24 -4.43 -16.21
CA GLU A 188 34.36 -3.73 -17.16
C GLU A 188 32.89 -4.15 -16.96
N SER A 189 31.98 -3.18 -16.85
CA SER A 189 30.55 -3.45 -16.63
C SER A 189 29.63 -2.38 -17.22
N GLY A 190 28.35 -2.73 -17.37
CA GLY A 190 27.28 -1.83 -17.81
C GLY A 190 26.60 -2.26 -19.12
N GLU A 191 25.74 -1.39 -19.64
CA GLU A 191 25.03 -1.62 -20.91
C GLU A 191 25.93 -1.30 -22.11
N ARG A 192 26.01 -2.22 -23.08
CA ARG A 192 26.73 -2.08 -24.35
C ARG A 192 25.89 -2.62 -25.50
N GLY A 193 26.19 -2.22 -26.73
CA GLY A 193 25.61 -2.84 -27.92
C GLY A 193 25.98 -4.33 -28.02
N VAL A 194 25.09 -5.11 -28.63
CA VAL A 194 25.33 -6.53 -28.92
C VAL A 194 26.40 -6.72 -30.00
N THR A 195 27.12 -7.84 -29.96
CA THR A 195 28.03 -8.28 -31.03
C THR A 195 27.30 -9.14 -32.06
N GLN A 196 27.97 -9.40 -33.18
CA GLN A 196 27.46 -10.35 -34.18
C GLN A 196 27.32 -11.78 -33.61
N ALA A 197 28.26 -12.20 -32.77
CA ALA A 197 28.20 -13.50 -32.09
C ALA A 197 26.97 -13.63 -31.16
N ASP A 198 26.57 -12.55 -30.49
CA ASP A 198 25.36 -12.54 -29.65
C ASP A 198 24.09 -12.81 -30.48
N ARG A 199 24.00 -12.19 -31.67
CA ARG A 199 22.88 -12.35 -32.60
C ARG A 199 22.82 -13.75 -33.17
N GLU A 200 23.96 -14.30 -33.58
CA GLU A 200 24.06 -15.67 -34.11
C GLU A 200 23.64 -16.70 -33.06
N ARG A 201 24.10 -16.55 -31.80
CA ARG A 201 23.71 -17.42 -30.69
C ARG A 201 22.21 -17.36 -30.40
N ALA A 202 21.59 -16.18 -30.48
CA ALA A 202 20.13 -16.03 -30.39
C ALA A 202 19.41 -16.75 -31.55
N GLY A 203 19.87 -16.55 -32.78
CA GLY A 203 19.27 -17.13 -33.99
C GLY A 203 19.31 -18.66 -34.03
N GLN A 204 20.41 -19.28 -33.59
CA GLN A 204 20.55 -20.75 -33.57
C GLN A 204 19.47 -21.44 -32.71
N LEU A 205 19.15 -20.87 -31.55
CA LEU A 205 18.10 -21.40 -30.67
C LEU A 205 16.69 -21.11 -31.21
N ALA A 206 16.50 -20.00 -31.92
CA ALA A 206 15.25 -19.71 -32.59
C ALA A 206 14.91 -20.76 -33.66
N ALA A 207 15.91 -21.29 -34.38
CA ALA A 207 15.71 -22.32 -35.41
C ALA A 207 15.15 -23.65 -34.86
N THR A 208 15.41 -23.96 -33.59
CA THR A 208 14.91 -25.20 -32.93
C THR A 208 13.71 -24.95 -32.00
N ALA A 209 13.20 -23.72 -31.95
CA ALA A 209 12.19 -23.27 -31.00
C ALA A 209 10.90 -24.12 -31.01
N ALA A 210 10.46 -24.56 -32.20
CA ALA A 210 9.21 -25.31 -32.37
C ALA A 210 9.19 -26.61 -31.54
N LEU A 211 10.31 -27.33 -31.49
CA LEU A 211 10.43 -28.57 -30.72
C LEU A 211 10.30 -28.31 -29.21
N HIS A 212 11.03 -27.31 -28.71
CA HIS A 212 11.04 -26.99 -27.28
C HIS A 212 9.72 -26.41 -26.80
N ARG A 213 9.08 -25.56 -27.62
CA ARG A 213 7.72 -25.05 -27.36
C ARG A 213 6.70 -26.17 -27.31
N SER A 214 6.71 -27.09 -28.28
CA SER A 214 5.80 -28.25 -28.29
C SER A 214 5.94 -29.06 -26.99
N ARG A 215 7.18 -29.36 -26.57
CA ARG A 215 7.43 -30.07 -25.30
C ARG A 215 6.94 -29.31 -24.07
N ALA A 216 7.13 -28.00 -24.03
CA ALA A 216 6.63 -27.15 -22.94
C ALA A 216 5.09 -27.18 -22.86
N LEU A 217 4.42 -27.15 -24.01
CA LEU A 217 2.96 -27.18 -24.10
C LEU A 217 2.39 -28.53 -23.68
N GLU A 218 3.00 -29.65 -24.09
CA GLU A 218 2.54 -31.00 -23.72
C GLU A 218 2.44 -31.21 -22.20
N ARG A 219 3.25 -30.49 -21.41
CA ARG A 219 3.18 -30.55 -19.93
C ARG A 219 1.97 -29.82 -19.35
N VAL A 220 1.33 -28.93 -20.11
CA VAL A 220 0.18 -28.10 -19.70
C VAL A 220 -1.12 -28.56 -20.37
N ALA A 221 -1.08 -28.76 -21.68
CA ALA A 221 -2.23 -29.10 -22.52
C ALA A 221 -1.80 -30.07 -23.64
N ALA A 222 -2.49 -31.21 -23.76
CA ALA A 222 -2.26 -32.19 -24.83
C ALA A 222 -2.67 -31.61 -26.20
N ARG A 223 -2.36 -32.31 -27.31
CA ARG A 223 -2.62 -31.81 -28.69
C ARG A 223 -4.09 -31.56 -29.00
N ASP A 224 -4.95 -32.36 -28.41
CA ASP A 224 -6.41 -32.37 -28.55
C ASP A 224 -7.11 -31.52 -27.48
N ASP A 225 -6.36 -30.92 -26.57
CA ASP A 225 -6.91 -30.15 -25.47
C ASP A 225 -7.41 -28.78 -25.95
N PRO A 226 -8.68 -28.40 -25.68
CA PRO A 226 -9.26 -27.15 -26.19
C PRO A 226 -8.56 -25.91 -25.62
N ASP A 227 -7.85 -26.01 -24.50
CA ASP A 227 -7.13 -24.90 -23.90
C ASP A 227 -5.69 -24.75 -24.41
N ARG A 228 -5.27 -25.59 -25.38
CA ARG A 228 -3.91 -25.56 -25.92
C ARG A 228 -3.57 -24.22 -26.57
N GLU A 229 -4.49 -23.62 -27.31
CA GLU A 229 -4.31 -22.29 -27.93
C GLU A 229 -4.00 -21.23 -26.86
N HIS A 230 -4.72 -21.25 -25.75
CA HIS A 230 -4.48 -20.31 -24.65
C HIS A 230 -3.14 -20.55 -23.94
N ALA A 231 -2.70 -21.80 -23.84
CA ALA A 231 -1.37 -22.13 -23.34
C ALA A 231 -0.26 -21.67 -24.32
N GLU A 232 -0.51 -21.71 -25.63
CA GLU A 232 0.38 -21.20 -26.66
C GLU A 232 0.53 -19.67 -26.57
N GLU A 233 -0.58 -18.95 -26.41
CA GLU A 233 -0.58 -17.50 -26.18
C GLU A 233 0.20 -17.12 -24.91
N ALA A 234 0.00 -17.87 -23.83
CA ALA A 234 0.75 -17.67 -22.60
C ALA A 234 2.25 -17.93 -22.80
N LEU A 235 2.62 -18.98 -23.54
CA LEU A 235 4.02 -19.32 -23.83
C LEU A 235 4.70 -18.28 -24.73
N ALA A 236 3.94 -17.50 -25.50
CA ALA A 236 4.48 -16.47 -26.38
C ALA A 236 5.22 -15.35 -25.63
N CYS A 237 5.00 -15.20 -24.31
CA CYS A 237 5.78 -14.28 -23.47
C CYS A 237 7.18 -14.82 -23.09
N TYR A 238 7.63 -15.94 -23.66
CA TYR A 238 8.99 -16.45 -23.50
C TYR A 238 9.75 -16.46 -24.83
N LEU A 239 11.00 -15.98 -24.78
CA LEU A 239 11.92 -16.11 -25.90
C LEU A 239 12.34 -17.58 -26.11
N PRO A 240 12.67 -17.99 -27.35
CA PRO A 240 13.11 -19.36 -27.64
C PRO A 240 14.23 -19.87 -26.74
N ARG A 241 15.24 -19.02 -26.47
CA ARG A 241 16.37 -19.34 -25.59
C ARG A 241 15.90 -19.66 -24.15
N ALA A 242 15.01 -18.85 -23.60
CA ALA A 242 14.45 -19.07 -22.26
C ALA A 242 13.64 -20.38 -22.19
N VAL A 243 12.78 -20.65 -23.19
CA VAL A 243 12.02 -21.91 -23.24
C VAL A 243 12.94 -23.13 -23.30
N TYR A 244 14.00 -23.07 -24.12
CA TYR A 244 15.00 -24.12 -24.21
C TYR A 244 15.66 -24.41 -22.86
N ALA A 245 16.14 -23.36 -22.19
CA ALA A 245 16.82 -23.46 -20.91
C ALA A 245 15.89 -24.01 -19.83
N LEU A 246 14.67 -23.45 -19.68
CA LEU A 246 13.68 -23.90 -18.71
C LEU A 246 13.31 -25.37 -18.90
N ILE A 247 12.99 -25.79 -20.13
CA ILE A 247 12.64 -27.19 -20.39
C ILE A 247 13.82 -28.14 -20.17
N THR A 248 15.05 -27.67 -20.40
CA THR A 248 16.24 -28.45 -20.06
C THR A 248 16.37 -28.64 -18.55
N ILE A 249 16.19 -27.58 -17.75
CA ILE A 249 16.21 -27.62 -16.29
C ILE A 249 15.09 -28.54 -15.76
N ILE A 250 13.85 -28.35 -16.21
CA ILE A 250 12.67 -29.11 -15.76
C ILE A 250 12.83 -30.60 -16.05
N ASN A 251 13.27 -30.97 -17.26
CA ASN A 251 13.48 -32.39 -17.61
C ASN A 251 14.62 -33.02 -16.78
N ARG A 252 15.60 -32.22 -16.34
CA ARG A 252 16.67 -32.70 -15.47
C ARG A 252 16.17 -32.90 -14.05
N LEU A 253 15.38 -31.95 -13.52
CA LEU A 253 14.72 -32.08 -12.23
C LEU A 253 13.91 -33.37 -12.11
N ASP A 254 13.17 -33.75 -13.15
CA ASP A 254 12.38 -34.99 -13.18
C ASP A 254 13.24 -36.28 -13.14
N GLY A 255 14.52 -36.20 -13.54
CA GLY A 255 15.44 -37.34 -13.62
C GLY A 255 16.47 -37.44 -12.49
N LEU A 256 16.58 -36.43 -11.63
CA LEU A 256 17.53 -36.43 -10.51
C LEU A 256 16.95 -37.18 -9.30
N ALA A 257 17.77 -38.03 -8.70
CA ALA A 257 17.45 -38.68 -7.42
C ALA A 257 17.75 -37.71 -6.27
N LEU A 258 16.76 -36.90 -5.89
CA LEU A 258 16.87 -35.89 -4.84
C LEU A 258 16.09 -36.30 -3.58
N SER A 259 16.56 -35.87 -2.41
CA SER A 259 15.73 -35.91 -1.19
C SER A 259 14.50 -34.99 -1.36
N PRO A 260 13.42 -35.20 -0.58
CA PRO A 260 12.24 -34.34 -0.65
C PRO A 260 12.58 -32.85 -0.46
N GLU A 261 13.47 -32.54 0.48
CA GLU A 261 13.89 -31.15 0.76
C GLU A 261 14.72 -30.55 -0.37
N ARG A 262 15.68 -31.30 -0.94
CA ARG A 262 16.44 -30.83 -2.10
C ARG A 262 15.56 -30.62 -3.32
N ARG A 263 14.58 -31.50 -3.53
CA ARG A 263 13.58 -31.34 -4.60
C ARG A 263 12.73 -30.10 -4.37
N ARG A 264 12.30 -29.84 -3.13
CA ARG A 264 11.56 -28.64 -2.73
C ARG A 264 12.37 -27.37 -3.01
N CYS A 265 13.64 -27.34 -2.59
CA CYS A 265 14.57 -26.25 -2.88
C CYS A 265 14.76 -26.02 -4.38
N LEU A 266 14.99 -27.08 -5.16
CA LEU A 266 15.21 -26.96 -6.60
C LEU A 266 13.95 -26.50 -7.35
N LEU A 267 12.76 -26.91 -6.91
CA LEU A 267 11.49 -26.39 -7.43
C LEU A 267 11.34 -24.88 -7.17
N ALA A 268 11.74 -24.40 -5.98
CA ALA A 268 11.74 -22.99 -5.64
C ALA A 268 12.66 -22.17 -6.56
N LEU A 269 13.90 -22.62 -6.74
CA LEU A 269 14.86 -21.99 -7.65
C LEU A 269 14.35 -22.00 -9.09
N THR A 270 13.81 -23.14 -9.55
CA THR A 270 13.25 -23.26 -10.91
C THR A 270 12.06 -22.33 -11.11
N LEU A 271 11.23 -22.11 -10.09
CA LEU A 271 10.13 -21.14 -10.13
C LEU A 271 10.64 -19.70 -10.28
N THR A 272 11.77 -19.33 -9.65
CA THR A 272 12.45 -18.05 -9.91
C THR A 272 12.87 -17.92 -11.37
N ALA A 273 13.51 -18.95 -11.93
CA ALA A 273 13.91 -18.94 -13.34
C ALA A 273 12.70 -18.85 -14.28
N CYS A 274 11.57 -19.47 -13.94
CA CYS A 274 10.31 -19.35 -14.67
C CYS A 274 9.82 -17.89 -14.72
N ASP A 275 9.82 -17.14 -13.61
CA ASP A 275 9.44 -15.72 -13.63
C ASP A 275 10.50 -14.84 -14.31
N GLU A 276 11.77 -15.01 -14.00
CA GLU A 276 12.83 -14.17 -14.57
C GLU A 276 13.03 -14.39 -16.08
N GLY A 277 12.58 -15.51 -16.64
CA GLY A 277 12.73 -15.86 -18.05
C GLY A 277 11.65 -15.36 -18.99
N ASN A 278 10.57 -14.75 -18.50
CA ASN A 278 9.55 -14.15 -19.36
C ASN A 278 9.95 -12.76 -19.86
N THR A 279 9.23 -12.22 -20.84
CA THR A 279 9.52 -10.92 -21.46
C THR A 279 8.83 -9.73 -20.76
N LEU A 280 8.22 -9.94 -19.59
CA LEU A 280 7.47 -8.90 -18.85
C LEU A 280 8.37 -8.04 -17.94
N TRP A 281 9.67 -8.02 -18.21
CA TRP A 281 10.67 -7.24 -17.47
C TRP A 281 11.08 -6.00 -18.28
N PRO A 282 10.37 -4.85 -18.19
CA PRO A 282 10.75 -3.61 -18.87
C PRO A 282 12.21 -3.20 -18.59
N HIS A 283 12.79 -2.48 -19.54
CA HIS A 283 14.09 -1.82 -19.38
C HIS A 283 13.91 -0.31 -19.64
N PRO A 284 14.33 0.59 -18.73
CA PRO A 284 15.26 0.38 -17.59
C PRO A 284 14.60 0.02 -16.24
N ALA A 285 13.28 -0.17 -16.17
CA ALA A 285 12.59 -0.37 -14.88
C ALA A 285 12.93 -1.73 -14.20
N GLU A 286 13.44 -1.71 -12.97
CA GLU A 286 14.00 -2.91 -12.32
C GLU A 286 12.97 -3.85 -11.68
N ARG A 287 11.83 -3.36 -11.17
CA ARG A 287 10.86 -4.16 -10.39
C ARG A 287 9.41 -3.91 -10.82
N PRO A 288 8.97 -4.49 -11.94
CA PRO A 288 7.65 -4.24 -12.52
C PRO A 288 6.60 -5.12 -11.85
N ARG A 289 5.38 -4.61 -11.61
CA ARG A 289 4.23 -5.40 -11.12
C ARG A 289 3.20 -5.66 -12.23
N PRO A 290 3.48 -6.58 -13.18
CA PRO A 290 2.60 -6.79 -14.33
C PRO A 290 1.25 -7.36 -13.88
N LYS A 291 0.18 -6.83 -14.48
CA LYS A 291 -1.20 -7.28 -14.26
C LYS A 291 -1.77 -8.01 -15.48
N GLN A 292 -1.16 -7.81 -16.64
CA GLN A 292 -1.53 -8.38 -17.93
C GLN A 292 -0.28 -8.89 -18.66
N LEU A 293 -0.46 -9.79 -19.63
CA LEU A 293 0.61 -10.30 -20.48
C LEU A 293 0.94 -9.31 -21.62
N THR A 294 1.28 -8.09 -21.25
CA THR A 294 1.67 -7.04 -22.20
C THR A 294 3.18 -6.91 -22.21
N ILE A 295 3.81 -7.22 -23.35
CA ILE A 295 5.26 -7.11 -23.52
C ILE A 295 5.62 -5.61 -23.61
N PRO A 296 6.54 -5.11 -22.78
CA PRO A 296 7.02 -3.73 -22.87
C PRO A 296 7.75 -3.45 -24.20
N PRO A 297 7.81 -2.19 -24.67
CA PRO A 297 8.54 -1.82 -25.88
C PRO A 297 10.02 -2.23 -25.87
N ARG A 298 10.67 -2.09 -24.70
CA ARG A 298 12.00 -2.63 -24.41
C ARG A 298 11.93 -3.51 -23.17
N PHE A 299 12.48 -4.71 -23.25
CA PHE A 299 12.45 -5.67 -22.14
C PHE A 299 13.78 -6.41 -21.97
N ARG A 300 13.96 -6.98 -20.79
CA ARG A 300 15.12 -7.75 -20.36
C ARG A 300 14.89 -9.23 -20.61
N GLU A 301 15.87 -9.87 -21.24
CA GLU A 301 16.06 -11.32 -21.22
C GLU A 301 17.16 -11.63 -20.20
N ASN A 302 16.76 -12.12 -19.02
CA ASN A 302 17.70 -12.43 -17.96
C ASN A 302 18.41 -13.76 -18.23
N ASN A 303 19.68 -13.86 -17.80
CA ASN A 303 20.39 -15.13 -17.78
C ASN A 303 19.78 -16.04 -16.71
N LEU A 304 19.22 -17.18 -17.13
CA LEU A 304 18.48 -18.07 -16.24
C LEU A 304 19.36 -18.83 -15.25
N TRP A 305 20.64 -19.06 -15.55
CA TRP A 305 21.55 -19.63 -14.54
C TRP A 305 21.75 -18.65 -13.39
N LEU A 306 22.04 -17.38 -13.72
CA LEU A 306 22.17 -16.34 -12.70
C LEU A 306 20.84 -16.08 -11.96
N ALA A 307 19.70 -16.31 -12.60
CA ALA A 307 18.39 -16.25 -11.94
C ALA A 307 18.23 -17.35 -10.89
N LEU A 308 18.70 -18.58 -11.16
CA LEU A 308 18.74 -19.65 -10.16
C LEU A 308 19.65 -19.27 -8.98
N GLU A 309 20.83 -18.72 -9.25
CA GLU A 309 21.76 -18.27 -8.20
C GLU A 309 21.16 -17.16 -7.33
N ARG A 310 20.57 -16.13 -7.94
CA ARG A 310 19.84 -15.06 -7.22
C ARG A 310 18.66 -15.59 -6.43
N GLY A 311 18.02 -16.65 -6.90
CA GLY A 311 16.94 -17.33 -6.20
C GLY A 311 17.34 -17.77 -4.80
N VAL A 312 18.61 -18.13 -4.56
CA VAL A 312 19.08 -18.53 -3.23
C VAL A 312 18.86 -17.41 -2.20
N ASP A 313 19.16 -16.16 -2.56
CA ASP A 313 18.96 -15.01 -1.66
C ASP A 313 17.49 -14.67 -1.43
N VAL A 314 16.63 -14.97 -2.41
CA VAL A 314 15.19 -14.69 -2.35
C VAL A 314 14.45 -15.70 -1.48
N TRP A 315 14.86 -16.97 -1.53
CA TRP A 315 14.17 -18.07 -0.82
C TRP A 315 14.78 -18.42 0.53
N ALA A 316 16.06 -18.12 0.76
CA ALA A 316 16.70 -18.46 2.01
C ALA A 316 16.05 -17.72 3.19
N GLY A 317 15.75 -18.44 4.26
CA GLY A 317 15.27 -17.86 5.50
C GLY A 317 15.62 -18.72 6.70
N GLU A 318 15.79 -18.06 7.85
CA GLU A 318 16.10 -18.71 9.13
C GLU A 318 14.92 -18.68 10.10
N ALA A 319 13.78 -18.16 9.64
CA ALA A 319 12.60 -18.06 10.47
C ALA A 319 12.08 -19.45 10.86
N PRO A 320 11.61 -19.63 12.12
CA PRO A 320 11.18 -20.94 12.59
C PRO A 320 10.01 -21.47 11.75
N PRO A 321 9.99 -22.79 11.49
CA PRO A 321 8.95 -23.41 10.69
C PRO A 321 7.60 -23.39 11.41
N VAL A 322 6.54 -23.16 10.65
CA VAL A 322 5.15 -23.26 11.08
C VAL A 322 4.61 -24.63 10.67
N PRO A 323 3.94 -25.38 11.56
CA PRO A 323 3.31 -26.64 11.20
C PRO A 323 2.23 -26.43 10.12
N VAL A 324 2.31 -27.21 9.04
CA VAL A 324 1.31 -27.24 7.96
C VAL A 324 0.66 -28.63 7.92
N THR A 325 -0.67 -28.67 7.97
CA THR A 325 -1.47 -29.88 7.76
C THR A 325 -2.34 -29.72 6.52
N ILE A 326 -2.78 -30.85 5.95
CA ILE A 326 -3.73 -30.85 4.83
C ILE A 326 -5.13 -31.10 5.36
N TRP A 327 -6.09 -30.27 4.94
CA TRP A 327 -7.49 -30.42 5.31
C TRP A 327 -8.01 -31.84 5.00
N PRO A 328 -8.75 -32.49 5.91
CA PRO A 328 -9.35 -31.94 7.14
C PRO A 328 -8.51 -32.12 8.42
N ALA A 329 -7.24 -32.54 8.33
CA ALA A 329 -6.42 -32.75 9.51
C ALA A 329 -6.12 -31.42 10.23
N PRO A 330 -6.48 -31.25 11.51
CA PRO A 330 -6.27 -30.00 12.21
C PRO A 330 -4.78 -29.78 12.55
N PRO A 331 -4.29 -28.54 12.55
CA PRO A 331 -2.93 -28.20 12.97
C PRO A 331 -2.82 -28.28 14.51
N PRO A 332 -1.62 -28.22 15.11
CA PRO A 332 -1.45 -28.22 16.57
C PRO A 332 -2.29 -27.14 17.29
N GLU A 333 -2.60 -27.36 18.56
CA GLU A 333 -3.33 -26.37 19.38
C GLU A 333 -2.51 -25.11 19.66
N SER A 334 -1.18 -25.22 19.62
CA SER A 334 -0.24 -24.09 19.70
C SER A 334 -0.27 -23.16 18.49
N GLY A 335 -1.06 -23.48 17.46
CA GLY A 335 -1.12 -22.76 16.20
C GLY A 335 -0.49 -23.52 15.03
N GLY A 336 -0.84 -23.11 13.82
CA GLY A 336 -0.38 -23.72 12.57
C GLY A 336 -1.36 -23.50 11.44
N ILE A 337 -1.00 -23.97 10.25
CA ILE A 337 -1.77 -23.80 9.01
C ILE A 337 -2.44 -25.12 8.65
N CYS A 338 -3.75 -25.08 8.36
CA CYS A 338 -4.50 -26.14 7.70
C CYS A 338 -4.78 -25.72 6.26
N LEU A 339 -4.14 -26.37 5.30
CA LEU A 339 -4.26 -26.05 3.88
C LEU A 339 -5.41 -26.84 3.24
N PHE A 340 -6.36 -26.12 2.63
CA PHE A 340 -7.35 -26.68 1.73
C PHE A 340 -6.97 -26.42 0.27
N GLU A 341 -6.79 -27.51 -0.49
CA GLU A 341 -6.39 -27.46 -1.90
C GLU A 341 -7.60 -27.31 -2.82
N GLY A 342 -8.13 -26.10 -2.93
CA GLY A 342 -9.27 -25.85 -3.81
C GLY A 342 -9.94 -24.49 -3.60
N PRO A 343 -11.03 -24.22 -4.33
CA PRO A 343 -11.77 -22.98 -4.20
C PRO A 343 -12.65 -22.98 -2.94
N LEU A 344 -12.84 -21.79 -2.36
CA LEU A 344 -13.67 -21.58 -1.17
C LEU A 344 -15.06 -22.21 -1.25
N ARG A 345 -15.70 -22.18 -2.44
CA ARG A 345 -17.06 -22.74 -2.63
C ARG A 345 -17.16 -24.22 -2.27
N GLU A 346 -16.06 -24.98 -2.37
CA GLU A 346 -16.01 -26.41 -2.04
C GLU A 346 -15.69 -26.64 -0.57
N LEU A 347 -14.96 -25.71 0.06
CA LEU A 347 -14.66 -25.72 1.49
C LEU A 347 -15.85 -25.25 2.34
N ALA A 348 -16.52 -24.17 1.93
CA ALA A 348 -17.52 -23.48 2.74
C ALA A 348 -18.62 -24.40 3.30
N PRO A 349 -19.22 -25.33 2.52
CA PRO A 349 -20.22 -26.26 3.05
C PRO A 349 -19.72 -27.17 4.18
N ARG A 350 -18.40 -27.39 4.26
CA ARG A 350 -17.72 -28.28 5.21
C ARG A 350 -17.22 -27.55 6.47
N LEU A 351 -17.37 -26.22 6.53
CA LEU A 351 -16.91 -25.41 7.67
C LEU A 351 -17.77 -25.57 8.93
N LYS A 352 -18.96 -26.19 8.84
CA LYS A 352 -19.89 -26.34 9.99
C LYS A 352 -19.29 -27.08 11.19
N GLU A 353 -18.25 -27.88 10.96
CA GLU A 353 -17.57 -28.66 12.00
C GLU A 353 -16.34 -27.94 12.57
N THR A 354 -15.91 -26.84 11.95
CA THR A 354 -14.75 -26.06 12.37
C THR A 354 -15.19 -24.75 13.00
N PRO A 355 -14.74 -24.43 14.22
CA PRO A 355 -15.20 -23.25 14.92
C PRO A 355 -14.50 -21.96 14.48
N ILE A 356 -14.72 -21.56 13.21
CA ILE A 356 -14.19 -20.32 12.65
C ILE A 356 -14.77 -19.12 13.40
N GLN A 357 -13.90 -18.28 13.94
CA GLN A 357 -14.31 -17.10 14.71
C GLN A 357 -14.05 -15.79 13.98
N VAL A 358 -12.96 -15.75 13.22
CA VAL A 358 -12.52 -14.58 12.48
C VAL A 358 -12.23 -15.00 11.05
N VAL A 359 -12.65 -14.17 10.10
CA VAL A 359 -12.19 -14.25 8.72
C VAL A 359 -11.18 -13.12 8.50
N LEU A 360 -9.96 -13.45 8.11
CA LEU A 360 -8.89 -12.48 7.88
C LEU A 360 -8.21 -12.79 6.56
N THR A 361 -8.16 -11.82 5.65
CA THR A 361 -7.57 -12.04 4.31
C THR A 361 -6.99 -10.80 3.68
N ALA A 362 -5.95 -10.99 2.87
CA ALA A 362 -5.62 -10.07 1.80
C ALA A 362 -6.50 -10.39 0.59
N LEU A 363 -7.15 -9.39 0.01
CA LEU A 363 -8.02 -9.59 -1.14
C LEU A 363 -7.20 -9.77 -2.42
N PRO A 364 -7.45 -10.83 -3.21
CA PRO A 364 -6.73 -11.04 -4.45
C PRO A 364 -7.18 -10.00 -5.49
N ARG A 365 -6.31 -9.05 -5.82
CA ARG A 365 -6.53 -8.17 -6.98
C ARG A 365 -6.47 -8.99 -8.27
N PRO A 366 -7.35 -8.75 -9.26
CA PRO A 366 -7.24 -9.40 -10.56
C PRO A 366 -5.85 -9.21 -11.17
N ASN A 367 -5.21 -10.33 -11.49
CA ASN A 367 -3.88 -10.36 -12.09
C ASN A 367 -3.82 -11.47 -13.14
N GLN A 368 -4.15 -11.11 -14.38
CA GLN A 368 -4.13 -12.04 -15.50
C GLN A 368 -2.73 -12.61 -15.69
N ALA A 369 -1.70 -11.77 -15.66
CA ALA A 369 -0.32 -12.21 -15.86
C ALA A 369 0.04 -13.32 -14.88
N PHE A 370 -0.20 -13.10 -13.58
CA PHE A 370 0.11 -14.08 -12.55
C PHE A 370 -0.69 -15.36 -12.71
N TRP A 371 -2.01 -15.29 -12.95
CA TRP A 371 -2.84 -16.49 -13.04
C TRP A 371 -2.52 -17.32 -14.27
N THR A 372 -2.32 -16.68 -15.43
CA THR A 372 -1.96 -17.39 -16.66
C THR A 372 -0.57 -18.01 -16.56
N LEU A 373 0.42 -17.27 -16.03
CA LEU A 373 1.77 -17.80 -15.80
C LEU A 373 1.77 -18.91 -14.74
N SER A 374 0.99 -18.76 -13.66
CA SER A 374 0.86 -19.80 -12.64
C SER A 374 0.31 -21.11 -13.23
N ALA A 375 -0.64 -21.03 -14.17
CA ALA A 375 -1.13 -22.22 -14.86
C ALA A 375 -0.03 -22.89 -15.71
N LEU A 376 0.78 -22.12 -16.44
CA LEU A 376 1.93 -22.64 -17.18
C LEU A 376 2.95 -23.30 -16.24
N TRP A 377 3.41 -22.56 -15.22
CA TRP A 377 4.41 -23.03 -14.26
C TRP A 377 3.92 -24.26 -13.52
N SER A 378 2.63 -24.34 -13.21
CA SER A 378 2.06 -25.51 -12.56
C SER A 378 2.16 -26.77 -13.43
N GLY A 379 1.84 -26.64 -14.73
CA GLY A 379 2.02 -27.74 -15.67
C GLY A 379 3.49 -28.11 -15.89
N TRP A 380 4.38 -27.12 -15.91
CA TRP A 380 5.82 -27.35 -16.04
C TRP A 380 6.42 -28.09 -14.84
N LEU A 381 6.15 -27.62 -13.63
CA LEU A 381 6.78 -28.12 -12.41
C LEU A 381 6.12 -29.38 -11.85
N TRP A 382 4.80 -29.51 -11.99
CA TRP A 382 4.03 -30.60 -11.37
C TRP A 382 3.16 -31.39 -12.36
N GLY A 383 3.17 -31.04 -13.65
CA GLY A 383 2.50 -31.79 -14.71
C GLY A 383 1.00 -31.48 -14.87
N ARG A 384 0.38 -32.13 -15.87
CA ARG A 384 -1.01 -31.86 -16.30
C ARG A 384 -2.06 -32.03 -15.20
N LYS A 385 -1.89 -32.99 -14.28
CA LYS A 385 -2.84 -33.21 -13.19
C LYS A 385 -2.89 -32.02 -12.23
N ALA A 386 -1.76 -31.38 -11.97
CA ALA A 386 -1.67 -30.26 -11.04
C ALA A 386 -2.34 -28.98 -11.58
N VAL A 387 -2.26 -28.72 -12.89
CA VAL A 387 -2.90 -27.55 -13.52
C VAL A 387 -4.42 -27.75 -13.70
N GLY A 388 -4.91 -28.99 -13.80
CA GLY A 388 -6.31 -29.32 -14.13
C GLY A 388 -7.37 -28.46 -13.44
N PRO A 389 -7.40 -28.37 -12.09
CA PRO A 389 -8.38 -27.56 -11.36
C PRO A 389 -8.30 -26.04 -11.66
N PHE A 390 -7.13 -25.56 -12.05
CA PHE A 390 -6.84 -24.14 -12.28
C PHE A 390 -6.84 -23.75 -13.76
N LYS A 391 -6.93 -24.72 -14.68
CA LYS A 391 -6.73 -24.54 -16.12
C LYS A 391 -7.68 -23.54 -16.78
N HIS A 392 -8.90 -23.42 -16.27
CA HIS A 392 -9.93 -22.49 -16.76
C HIS A 392 -9.50 -21.01 -16.75
N VAL A 393 -8.49 -20.62 -15.96
CA VAL A 393 -7.96 -19.25 -15.95
C VAL A 393 -7.26 -18.87 -17.26
N LEU A 394 -6.80 -19.87 -18.03
CA LEU A 394 -6.17 -19.64 -19.34
C LEU A 394 -7.15 -19.03 -20.36
N ARG A 395 -8.44 -19.36 -20.27
CA ARG A 395 -9.48 -18.88 -21.21
C ARG A 395 -9.78 -17.40 -21.06
N ARG A 396 -9.60 -16.84 -19.86
CA ARG A 396 -10.14 -15.52 -19.52
C ARG A 396 -9.11 -14.43 -19.76
N ARG A 397 -9.40 -13.58 -20.76
CA ARG A 397 -8.51 -12.50 -21.19
C ARG A 397 -8.72 -11.17 -20.49
N ARG A 398 -9.93 -10.92 -19.98
CA ARG A 398 -10.27 -9.66 -19.30
C ARG A 398 -10.92 -9.95 -17.96
N TYR A 399 -10.42 -9.25 -16.96
CA TYR A 399 -10.94 -9.24 -15.60
C TYR A 399 -11.31 -7.80 -15.28
N ASP A 400 -12.47 -7.37 -15.75
CA ASP A 400 -13.01 -6.08 -15.35
C ASP A 400 -13.49 -6.12 -13.89
N TRP A 401 -13.72 -4.94 -13.33
CA TRP A 401 -14.12 -4.78 -11.94
C TRP A 401 -15.51 -5.34 -11.66
N ASN A 402 -16.41 -5.33 -12.63
CA ASN A 402 -17.76 -5.86 -12.45
C ASN A 402 -17.70 -7.38 -12.31
N TRP A 403 -16.94 -8.06 -13.18
CA TRP A 403 -16.65 -9.48 -13.01
C TRP A 403 -16.03 -9.76 -11.63
N HIS A 404 -15.05 -8.96 -11.21
CA HIS A 404 -14.38 -9.20 -9.94
C HIS A 404 -15.33 -9.07 -8.75
N ALA A 405 -16.20 -8.05 -8.76
CA ALA A 405 -17.27 -7.89 -7.78
C ALA A 405 -18.21 -9.11 -7.75
N GLY A 406 -18.58 -9.65 -8.91
CA GLY A 406 -19.39 -10.87 -9.00
C GLY A 406 -18.70 -12.12 -8.44
N ALA A 407 -17.40 -12.26 -8.70
CA ALA A 407 -16.59 -13.36 -8.17
C ALA A 407 -16.45 -13.28 -6.64
N LEU A 408 -16.15 -12.10 -6.10
CA LEU A 408 -16.10 -11.86 -4.66
C LEU A 408 -17.48 -12.06 -4.02
N TYR A 409 -18.55 -11.56 -4.65
CA TYR A 409 -19.92 -11.75 -4.16
C TYR A 409 -20.26 -13.23 -4.06
N ALA A 410 -19.96 -14.02 -5.09
CA ALA A 410 -20.18 -15.46 -5.06
C ALA A 410 -19.37 -16.15 -3.94
N ALA A 411 -18.12 -15.74 -3.71
CA ALA A 411 -17.31 -16.27 -2.62
C ALA A 411 -17.92 -15.96 -1.24
N PHE A 412 -18.21 -14.68 -0.97
CA PHE A 412 -18.75 -14.24 0.32
C PHE A 412 -20.18 -14.73 0.56
N LYS A 413 -21.03 -14.77 -0.47
CA LYS A 413 -22.40 -15.30 -0.39
C LYS A 413 -22.39 -16.77 0.03
N ASN A 414 -21.46 -17.58 -0.50
CA ASN A 414 -21.32 -18.97 -0.11
C ASN A 414 -20.69 -19.12 1.27
N LEU A 415 -19.83 -18.19 1.69
CA LEU A 415 -19.19 -18.22 3.01
C LEU A 415 -20.13 -17.83 4.15
N ALA A 416 -20.94 -16.78 3.93
CA ALA A 416 -21.73 -16.13 4.97
C ALA A 416 -22.65 -17.07 5.80
N PRO A 417 -23.28 -18.12 5.22
CA PRO A 417 -24.08 -19.10 5.98
C PRO A 417 -23.27 -19.99 6.94
N HIS A 418 -21.94 -20.03 6.81
CA HIS A 418 -21.05 -20.93 7.56
C HIS A 418 -20.16 -20.20 8.56
N ILE A 419 -20.33 -18.89 8.70
CA ILE A 419 -19.62 -18.06 9.67
C ILE A 419 -20.62 -17.62 10.75
N PRO A 420 -20.25 -17.64 12.05
CA PRO A 420 -21.13 -17.20 13.12
C PRO A 420 -21.67 -15.77 12.90
N LEU A 421 -22.89 -15.53 13.36
CA LEU A 421 -23.45 -14.18 13.39
C LEU A 421 -22.56 -13.27 14.25
N GLY A 422 -22.33 -12.04 13.81
CA GLY A 422 -21.47 -11.11 14.53
C GLY A 422 -19.96 -11.38 14.38
N ALA A 423 -19.53 -12.42 13.66
CA ALA A 423 -18.12 -12.68 13.45
C ALA A 423 -17.45 -11.56 12.63
N PRO A 424 -16.24 -11.12 13.00
CA PRO A 424 -15.48 -10.14 12.24
C PRO A 424 -14.90 -10.73 10.95
N LEU A 425 -14.99 -9.94 9.88
CA LEU A 425 -14.32 -10.14 8.60
C LEU A 425 -13.38 -8.95 8.38
N PHE A 426 -12.08 -9.18 8.54
CA PHE A 426 -11.03 -8.19 8.31
C PHE A 426 -10.36 -8.43 6.97
N MET A 427 -10.32 -7.39 6.15
CA MET A 427 -9.79 -7.48 4.78
C MET A 427 -8.77 -6.38 4.50
N LEU A 428 -7.69 -6.76 3.80
CA LEU A 428 -6.65 -5.87 3.34
C LEU A 428 -6.70 -5.74 1.81
N THR A 429 -6.74 -4.51 1.29
CA THR A 429 -6.58 -4.23 -0.15
C THR A 429 -5.23 -3.56 -0.42
N ALA A 430 -4.19 -4.36 -0.69
CA ALA A 430 -2.80 -3.91 -0.69
C ALA A 430 -2.39 -2.96 -1.84
N GLU A 431 -3.06 -3.04 -2.99
CA GLU A 431 -2.85 -2.13 -4.13
C GLU A 431 -4.17 -1.42 -4.41
N PRO A 432 -4.53 -0.40 -3.61
CA PRO A 432 -5.87 0.16 -3.67
C PRO A 432 -6.10 0.99 -4.94
N GLU A 433 -7.28 0.84 -5.50
CA GLU A 433 -7.83 1.76 -6.49
C GLU A 433 -9.34 1.90 -6.30
N PRO A 434 -9.96 3.00 -6.77
CA PRO A 434 -11.38 3.26 -6.54
C PRO A 434 -12.29 2.11 -6.99
N SER A 435 -12.01 1.53 -8.17
CA SER A 435 -12.82 0.45 -8.71
C SER A 435 -12.63 -0.89 -7.98
N PHE A 436 -11.43 -1.16 -7.46
CA PHE A 436 -11.19 -2.33 -6.62
C PHE A 436 -11.97 -2.19 -5.30
N LEU A 437 -11.90 -1.01 -4.66
CA LEU A 437 -12.67 -0.73 -3.45
C LEU A 437 -14.18 -0.87 -3.70
N SER A 438 -14.71 -0.33 -4.80
CA SER A 438 -16.12 -0.51 -5.16
C SER A 438 -16.51 -1.97 -5.31
N ALA A 439 -15.69 -2.77 -6.00
CA ALA A 439 -15.96 -4.18 -6.19
C ALA A 439 -16.05 -4.94 -4.86
N VAL A 440 -15.13 -4.65 -3.94
CA VAL A 440 -15.08 -5.27 -2.61
C VAL A 440 -16.26 -4.84 -1.74
N MET A 441 -16.53 -3.54 -1.67
CA MET A 441 -17.63 -2.99 -0.85
C MET A 441 -18.98 -3.52 -1.33
N LEU A 442 -19.21 -3.51 -2.65
CA LEU A 442 -20.42 -4.04 -3.26
C LEU A 442 -20.61 -5.53 -2.97
N ALA A 443 -19.57 -6.33 -3.23
CA ALA A 443 -19.62 -7.78 -3.05
C ALA A 443 -19.93 -8.18 -1.60
N THR A 444 -19.23 -7.53 -0.66
CA THR A 444 -19.28 -7.87 0.77
C THR A 444 -20.61 -7.44 1.39
N ALA A 445 -21.06 -6.20 1.12
CA ALA A 445 -22.36 -5.70 1.56
C ALA A 445 -23.51 -6.57 1.04
N SER A 446 -23.44 -6.94 -0.25
CA SER A 446 -24.46 -7.78 -0.90
C SER A 446 -24.51 -9.21 -0.36
N ALA A 447 -23.38 -9.73 0.14
CA ALA A 447 -23.29 -11.06 0.73
C ALA A 447 -23.84 -11.15 2.18
N GLY A 448 -24.32 -10.04 2.73
CA GLY A 448 -24.92 -9.98 4.07
C GLY A 448 -23.91 -9.71 5.17
N PHE A 449 -22.91 -8.88 4.88
CA PHE A 449 -22.02 -8.31 5.88
C PHE A 449 -22.28 -6.81 6.01
N ASP A 450 -22.15 -6.29 7.22
CA ASP A 450 -22.28 -4.87 7.51
C ASP A 450 -20.91 -4.27 7.76
N LEU A 451 -20.63 -3.15 7.08
CA LEU A 451 -19.39 -2.42 7.25
C LEU A 451 -19.35 -1.87 8.68
N GLN A 452 -18.25 -2.10 9.39
CA GLN A 452 -18.01 -1.55 10.73
C GLN A 452 -17.00 -0.41 10.68
N GLY A 453 -16.06 -0.46 9.74
CA GLY A 453 -15.03 0.57 9.62
C GLY A 453 -14.16 0.39 8.37
N ILE A 454 -13.62 1.51 7.90
CA ILE A 454 -12.66 1.58 6.80
C ILE A 454 -11.53 2.52 7.22
N ALA A 455 -10.28 2.11 7.03
CA ALA A 455 -9.11 2.94 7.32
C ALA A 455 -8.21 3.08 6.08
N ILE A 456 -7.86 4.34 5.75
CA ILE A 456 -7.00 4.70 4.63
C ILE A 456 -5.98 5.72 5.14
N ARG A 457 -4.69 5.37 5.04
CA ARG A 457 -3.58 6.25 5.42
C ARG A 457 -3.10 7.10 4.25
N THR A 458 -2.87 6.48 3.10
CA THR A 458 -2.54 7.15 1.83
C THR A 458 -3.15 6.39 0.65
N ARG A 459 -2.99 6.92 -0.58
CA ARG A 459 -3.39 6.22 -1.81
C ARG A 459 -2.51 5.01 -2.17
N HIS A 460 -1.38 4.82 -1.46
CA HIS A 460 -0.40 3.77 -1.74
C HIS A 460 -0.40 2.68 -0.67
N ASP A 461 -0.88 3.00 0.54
CA ASP A 461 -0.99 2.04 1.63
C ASP A 461 -2.19 1.10 1.43
N PRO A 462 -2.13 -0.14 1.94
CA PRO A 462 -3.29 -1.02 1.96
C PRO A 462 -4.49 -0.38 2.67
N ILE A 463 -5.70 -0.51 2.09
CA ILE A 463 -6.93 -0.16 2.82
C ILE A 463 -7.26 -1.31 3.77
N GLN A 464 -7.65 -0.94 4.99
CA GLN A 464 -8.14 -1.88 6.00
C GLN A 464 -9.66 -1.77 6.09
N LEU A 465 -10.34 -2.90 5.97
CA LEU A 465 -11.80 -2.99 6.00
C LEU A 465 -12.21 -3.94 7.11
N LEU A 466 -13.05 -3.47 8.03
CA LEU A 466 -13.68 -4.29 9.04
C LEU A 466 -15.17 -4.42 8.73
N TRP A 467 -15.60 -5.66 8.56
CA TRP A 467 -16.98 -6.04 8.33
C TRP A 467 -17.44 -6.99 9.44
N GLN A 468 -18.75 -7.10 9.61
CA GLN A 468 -19.35 -8.02 10.55
C GLN A 468 -20.46 -8.82 9.87
N ARG A 469 -20.55 -10.11 10.18
CA ARG A 469 -21.64 -10.95 9.68
C ARG A 469 -22.97 -10.46 10.27
N ARG A 470 -23.89 -10.04 9.40
CA ARG A 470 -25.21 -9.51 9.78
C ARG A 470 -26.06 -10.58 10.48
N ALA A 471 -26.74 -10.19 11.56
CA ALA A 471 -27.63 -11.06 12.33
C ALA A 471 -28.97 -11.37 11.64
N PHE A 472 -29.49 -10.45 10.81
CA PHE A 472 -30.81 -10.56 10.17
C PHE A 472 -30.73 -10.38 8.64
N THR A 473 -31.59 -11.05 7.88
CA THR A 473 -31.62 -10.83 6.42
C THR A 473 -32.34 -9.54 6.09
N LEU A 474 -31.60 -8.45 5.91
CA LEU A 474 -32.15 -7.21 5.33
C LEU A 474 -32.29 -7.37 3.81
N ARG A 475 -33.47 -7.04 3.27
CA ARG A 475 -33.61 -6.81 1.83
C ARG A 475 -32.87 -5.51 1.50
N PRO A 476 -32.12 -5.44 0.39
CA PRO A 476 -31.60 -4.16 -0.09
C PRO A 476 -32.75 -3.16 -0.20
N THR A 477 -32.51 -1.93 0.22
CA THR A 477 -33.48 -0.84 0.06
C THR A 477 -33.75 -0.64 -1.43
N GLU A 478 -35.02 -0.74 -1.84
CA GLU A 478 -35.44 -0.39 -3.20
C GLU A 478 -35.40 1.13 -3.32
N GLY A 479 -34.32 1.63 -3.89
CA GLY A 479 -34.13 3.06 -4.07
C GLY A 479 -32.84 3.55 -3.44
N PHE A 480 -32.08 4.23 -4.25
CA PHE A 480 -30.83 4.88 -3.89
C PHE A 480 -31.13 6.36 -3.71
N ASP A 481 -30.79 6.96 -2.56
CA ASP A 481 -30.77 8.42 -2.43
C ASP A 481 -29.41 8.93 -2.95
N PRO A 482 -29.36 9.55 -4.15
CA PRO A 482 -28.11 10.06 -4.71
C PRO A 482 -27.46 11.15 -3.91
N SER A 483 -28.24 11.84 -3.09
CA SER A 483 -27.72 12.90 -2.26
C SER A 483 -26.89 12.36 -1.08
N SER A 484 -27.11 11.11 -0.64
CA SER A 484 -26.43 10.53 0.53
C SER A 484 -24.91 10.44 0.38
N ALA A 485 -24.43 9.94 -0.77
CA ALA A 485 -23.00 9.89 -1.07
C ALA A 485 -22.39 11.30 -1.15
N GLY A 486 -23.08 12.23 -1.81
CA GLY A 486 -22.66 13.62 -1.91
C GLY A 486 -22.57 14.32 -0.55
N GLN A 487 -23.57 14.13 0.31
CA GLN A 487 -23.60 14.68 1.67
C GLN A 487 -22.47 14.11 2.54
N ALA A 488 -22.21 12.80 2.46
CA ALA A 488 -21.13 12.16 3.20
C ALA A 488 -19.75 12.66 2.75
N MET A 489 -19.53 12.83 1.44
CA MET A 489 -18.31 13.42 0.90
C MET A 489 -18.11 14.86 1.37
N GLN A 490 -19.15 15.70 1.34
CA GLN A 490 -19.07 17.07 1.86
C GLN A 490 -18.82 17.09 3.37
N ALA A 491 -19.51 16.27 4.14
CA ALA A 491 -19.32 16.17 5.60
C ALA A 491 -17.88 15.77 5.92
N TYR A 492 -17.35 14.77 5.22
CA TYR A 492 -15.95 14.34 5.37
C TYR A 492 -14.95 15.46 5.03
N LEU A 493 -15.12 16.19 3.91
CA LEU A 493 -14.24 17.31 3.58
C LEU A 493 -14.32 18.46 4.59
N LYS A 494 -15.54 18.76 5.09
CA LYS A 494 -15.74 19.79 6.12
C LYS A 494 -15.02 19.41 7.41
N GLU A 495 -15.19 18.17 7.87
CA GLU A 495 -14.54 17.69 9.10
C GLU A 495 -13.02 17.58 8.95
N ARG A 496 -12.55 17.11 7.79
CA ARG A 496 -11.12 16.97 7.53
C ARG A 496 -10.44 18.33 7.40
N GLY A 497 -11.11 19.29 6.76
CA GLY A 497 -10.61 20.63 6.58
C GLY A 497 -9.34 20.71 5.72
N GLU A 498 -9.13 19.81 4.75
CA GLU A 498 -8.10 19.91 3.70
C GLU A 498 -8.55 19.12 2.45
N PRO A 499 -8.06 19.47 1.23
CA PRO A 499 -8.27 18.66 0.03
C PRO A 499 -7.69 17.24 0.14
N VAL A 500 -8.26 16.30 -0.59
CA VAL A 500 -7.89 14.86 -0.55
C VAL A 500 -7.83 14.22 -1.92
N THR A 501 -7.24 13.03 -2.01
CA THR A 501 -7.29 12.23 -3.24
C THR A 501 -8.71 11.71 -3.51
N TYR A 502 -9.02 11.47 -4.78
CA TYR A 502 -10.30 10.86 -5.18
C TYR A 502 -10.60 9.55 -4.45
N LEU A 503 -9.58 8.73 -4.16
CA LEU A 503 -9.76 7.48 -3.40
C LEU A 503 -10.43 7.70 -2.03
N HIS A 504 -10.05 8.75 -1.29
CA HIS A 504 -10.64 9.04 0.02
C HIS A 504 -12.09 9.52 -0.10
N LEU A 505 -12.39 10.38 -1.08
CA LEU A 505 -13.77 10.82 -1.32
C LEU A 505 -14.66 9.68 -1.79
N HIS A 506 -14.16 8.88 -2.72
CA HIS A 506 -14.85 7.70 -3.21
C HIS A 506 -15.12 6.72 -2.07
N ALA A 507 -14.17 6.51 -1.17
CA ALA A 507 -14.36 5.72 0.04
C ALA A 507 -15.42 6.30 0.99
N ALA A 508 -15.45 7.62 1.20
CA ALA A 508 -16.46 8.28 2.02
C ALA A 508 -17.87 8.10 1.42
N GLY A 509 -18.02 8.34 0.12
CA GLY A 509 -19.28 8.12 -0.60
C GLY A 509 -19.72 6.65 -0.53
N LEU A 510 -18.84 5.70 -0.87
CA LEU A 510 -19.14 4.27 -0.82
C LEU A 510 -19.51 3.78 0.59
N SER A 511 -18.90 4.33 1.64
CA SER A 511 -19.20 3.95 3.02
C SER A 511 -20.62 4.36 3.39
N ALA A 512 -21.05 5.57 3.02
CA ALA A 512 -22.44 6.00 3.22
C ALA A 512 -23.44 5.12 2.45
N LEU A 513 -23.08 4.67 1.25
CA LEU A 513 -23.91 3.72 0.50
C LEU A 513 -23.99 2.35 1.17
N ALA A 514 -22.90 1.89 1.78
CA ALA A 514 -22.87 0.65 2.54
C ALA A 514 -23.72 0.76 3.83
N GLU A 515 -23.60 1.87 4.56
CA GLU A 515 -24.40 2.18 5.77
C GLU A 515 -25.90 2.19 5.48
N ASN A 516 -26.29 2.83 4.37
CA ASN A 516 -27.69 2.92 3.96
C ASN A 516 -28.20 1.65 3.27
N HIS A 517 -27.39 0.58 3.26
CA HIS A 517 -27.67 -0.70 2.59
C HIS A 517 -28.06 -0.56 1.10
N ALA A 518 -27.54 0.48 0.45
CA ALA A 518 -27.80 0.83 -0.95
C ALA A 518 -26.89 0.07 -1.94
N LEU A 519 -25.92 -0.71 -1.43
CA LEU A 519 -25.05 -1.56 -2.24
C LEU A 519 -25.72 -2.92 -2.48
N ALA A 520 -26.21 -3.13 -3.69
CA ALA A 520 -26.83 -4.38 -4.11
C ALA A 520 -26.21 -4.90 -5.41
N TRP A 521 -25.68 -6.13 -5.34
CA TRP A 521 -25.09 -6.81 -6.49
C TRP A 521 -26.15 -7.09 -7.56
N ARG A 522 -25.86 -6.67 -8.78
CA ARG A 522 -26.59 -6.93 -10.03
C ARG A 522 -25.61 -6.85 -11.20
N GLU A 523 -26.05 -7.27 -12.38
CA GLU A 523 -25.26 -7.05 -13.60
C GLU A 523 -25.06 -5.53 -13.82
N GLU A 524 -23.84 -5.12 -14.20
CA GLU A 524 -23.44 -3.72 -14.35
C GLU A 524 -23.59 -2.80 -13.11
N ALA A 525 -23.63 -3.37 -11.91
CA ALA A 525 -23.86 -2.62 -10.67
C ALA A 525 -22.82 -1.51 -10.40
N LEU A 526 -21.57 -1.68 -10.83
CA LEU A 526 -20.51 -0.70 -10.55
C LEU A 526 -20.76 0.67 -11.21
N ALA A 527 -21.26 0.69 -12.45
CA ALA A 527 -21.57 1.95 -13.14
C ALA A 527 -22.62 2.76 -12.37
N GLN A 528 -23.62 2.06 -11.81
CA GLN A 528 -24.71 2.66 -11.06
C GLN A 528 -24.27 3.18 -9.68
N ILE A 529 -23.20 2.62 -9.11
CA ILE A 529 -22.57 3.10 -7.87
C ILE A 529 -21.66 4.30 -8.14
N HIS A 530 -20.98 4.31 -9.28
CA HIS A 530 -20.06 5.38 -9.65
C HIS A 530 -20.78 6.65 -10.10
N ALA A 531 -21.87 6.53 -10.87
CA ALA A 531 -22.58 7.69 -11.42
C ALA A 531 -22.99 8.74 -10.37
N PRO A 532 -23.58 8.38 -9.20
CA PRO A 532 -23.94 9.34 -8.16
C PRO A 532 -22.76 10.07 -7.52
N ILE A 533 -21.63 9.36 -7.35
CA ILE A 533 -20.40 9.95 -6.82
C ILE A 533 -19.87 10.98 -7.82
N GLN A 534 -19.87 10.63 -9.10
CA GLN A 534 -19.44 11.52 -10.18
C GLN A 534 -20.36 12.73 -10.34
N GLU A 535 -21.68 12.54 -10.26
CA GLU A 535 -22.68 13.60 -10.32
C GLU A 535 -22.53 14.58 -9.15
N ALA A 536 -22.31 14.06 -7.94
CA ALA A 536 -22.06 14.90 -6.77
C ALA A 536 -20.79 15.76 -6.95
N LEU A 537 -19.71 15.17 -7.47
CA LEU A 537 -18.45 15.89 -7.73
C LEU A 537 -18.56 16.93 -8.85
N ALA A 538 -19.53 16.81 -9.76
CA ALA A 538 -19.81 17.82 -10.78
C ALA A 538 -20.54 19.07 -10.22
N SER A 539 -21.02 19.01 -8.97
CA SER A 539 -21.69 20.16 -8.35
C SER A 539 -20.70 21.29 -8.01
N LYS A 540 -21.21 22.53 -7.95
CA LYS A 540 -20.44 23.74 -7.59
C LYS A 540 -19.89 23.75 -6.16
N ALA A 541 -20.18 22.73 -5.34
CA ALA A 541 -19.64 22.64 -3.99
C ALA A 541 -18.17 22.21 -3.98
N TYR A 542 -17.74 21.49 -5.01
CA TYR A 542 -16.41 20.88 -5.09
C TYR A 542 -15.50 21.67 -6.01
N VAL A 543 -14.23 21.73 -5.64
CA VAL A 543 -13.15 22.25 -6.46
C VAL A 543 -12.10 21.16 -6.63
N ARG A 544 -11.60 21.02 -7.85
CA ARG A 544 -10.49 20.13 -8.16
C ARG A 544 -9.22 20.95 -8.30
N HIS A 545 -8.21 20.58 -7.54
CA HIS A 545 -6.86 21.10 -7.62
C HIS A 545 -6.02 20.14 -8.44
N ASP A 546 -5.87 20.45 -9.72
CA ASP A 546 -4.83 19.86 -10.55
C ASP A 546 -3.50 20.27 -9.94
N GLY A 547 -2.69 19.31 -9.49
CA GLY A 547 -1.57 19.57 -8.59
C GLY A 547 -0.59 20.63 -9.10
N SER A 548 0.35 21.06 -8.26
CA SER A 548 1.58 21.66 -8.77
C SER A 548 2.56 20.54 -9.16
N PRO A 549 3.50 20.73 -10.12
CA PRO A 549 4.57 19.75 -10.40
C PRO A 549 5.35 19.34 -9.14
N LYS A 550 5.41 20.22 -8.14
CA LYS A 550 6.08 20.00 -6.85
C LYS A 550 5.30 19.08 -5.89
N SER A 551 4.00 18.87 -6.10
CA SER A 551 3.13 18.13 -5.18
C SER A 551 3.15 16.60 -5.37
N GLY A 552 3.78 16.08 -6.43
CA GLY A 552 3.87 14.63 -6.68
C GLY A 552 2.54 13.97 -7.10
N TYR A 553 1.43 14.71 -7.18
CA TYR A 553 0.10 14.19 -7.57
C TYR A 553 -0.18 14.22 -9.08
N HIS A 554 0.81 14.60 -9.90
CA HIS A 554 0.73 14.61 -11.36
C HIS A 554 1.16 13.27 -11.96
N VAL A 555 0.27 12.28 -11.92
CA VAL A 555 0.45 11.05 -12.69
C VAL A 555 -0.90 10.64 -13.26
N GLY A 556 -1.11 10.91 -14.55
CA GLY A 556 -2.31 10.49 -15.29
C GLY A 556 -2.81 11.53 -16.30
N SER A 557 -3.91 11.19 -16.99
CA SER A 557 -4.58 12.15 -17.88
C SER A 557 -5.17 13.30 -17.06
N PRO A 558 -4.97 14.58 -17.45
CA PRO A 558 -5.57 15.73 -16.77
C PRO A 558 -7.11 15.70 -16.81
N HIS A 559 -7.74 14.83 -17.58
CA HIS A 559 -9.20 14.64 -17.57
C HIS A 559 -9.69 13.53 -16.61
N SER A 560 -8.79 12.76 -15.99
CA SER A 560 -9.17 11.70 -15.05
C SER A 560 -9.56 12.29 -13.68
N LEU A 561 -10.68 11.85 -13.11
CA LEU A 561 -11.10 12.24 -11.75
C LEU A 561 -10.11 11.80 -10.67
N GLU A 562 -9.28 10.80 -10.97
CA GLU A 562 -8.31 10.21 -10.04
C GLU A 562 -7.01 11.02 -9.92
N VAL A 563 -6.83 12.04 -10.77
CA VAL A 563 -5.65 12.92 -10.78
C VAL A 563 -5.93 14.18 -9.99
N GLY A 564 -4.96 14.59 -9.18
CA GLY A 564 -5.06 15.79 -8.33
C GLY A 564 -5.75 15.55 -6.99
N LEU A 565 -6.14 16.66 -6.36
CA LEU A 565 -6.83 16.69 -5.07
C LEU A 565 -8.21 17.34 -5.23
N TRP A 566 -9.16 16.89 -4.44
CA TRP A 566 -10.52 17.40 -4.38
C TRP A 566 -10.77 18.07 -3.05
N GLY A 567 -11.30 19.28 -3.09
CA GLY A 567 -11.64 20.08 -1.92
C GLY A 567 -13.00 20.74 -2.05
N LEU A 568 -13.33 21.57 -1.06
CA LEU A 568 -14.50 22.46 -1.09
C LEU A 568 -14.09 23.87 -1.50
N HIS A 569 -14.99 24.59 -2.17
CA HIS A 569 -14.80 26.02 -2.44
C HIS A 569 -14.72 26.85 -1.14
N GLU A 570 -15.50 26.44 -0.13
CA GLU A 570 -15.54 27.07 1.17
C GLU A 570 -15.44 25.99 2.26
N TYR A 571 -14.43 26.12 3.12
CA TYR A 571 -14.29 25.31 4.32
C TYR A 571 -14.89 26.04 5.53
N ALA A 572 -15.32 25.28 6.53
CA ALA A 572 -15.74 25.87 7.80
C ALA A 572 -14.57 26.64 8.44
N GLN A 573 -14.83 27.89 8.82
CA GLN A 573 -13.80 28.82 9.30
C GLN A 573 -13.32 28.47 10.72
N GLU A 574 -14.15 27.78 11.51
CA GLU A 574 -13.93 27.58 12.95
C GLU A 574 -13.19 26.28 13.29
N SER A 575 -12.96 25.39 12.32
CA SER A 575 -12.33 24.08 12.54
C SER A 575 -10.88 24.03 12.07
N ASP A 576 -9.99 23.52 12.92
CA ASP A 576 -8.61 23.22 12.55
C ASP A 576 -8.55 22.08 11.51
N SER A 577 -7.64 22.21 10.55
CA SER A 577 -7.43 21.17 9.54
C SER A 577 -6.87 19.89 10.17
N LEU A 578 -7.01 18.75 9.49
CA LEU A 578 -6.45 17.49 9.99
C LEU A 578 -4.94 17.60 10.29
N PRO A 579 -4.07 18.17 9.42
CA PRO A 579 -2.65 18.32 9.76
C PRO A 579 -2.39 19.17 11.01
N ASP A 580 -3.22 20.17 11.28
CA ASP A 580 -3.13 21.00 12.49
C ASP A 580 -3.56 20.21 13.73
N ARG A 581 -4.67 19.47 13.67
CA ARG A 581 -5.13 18.60 14.75
C ARG A 581 -4.12 17.50 15.07
N VAL A 582 -3.52 16.90 14.04
CA VAL A 582 -2.48 15.87 14.19
C VAL A 582 -1.21 16.44 14.82
N GLU A 583 -0.78 17.65 14.44
CA GLU A 583 0.34 18.33 15.10
C GLU A 583 0.04 18.54 16.59
N MET A 584 -1.14 19.06 16.92
CA MET A 584 -1.53 19.30 18.31
C MET A 584 -1.50 18.02 19.15
N ALA A 585 -2.09 16.94 18.63
CA ALA A 585 -2.10 15.63 19.29
C ALA A 585 -0.69 15.05 19.46
N ALA A 586 0.15 15.13 18.41
CA ALA A 586 1.52 14.64 18.46
C ALA A 586 2.38 15.40 19.48
N VAL A 587 2.24 16.72 19.55
CA VAL A 587 2.94 17.55 20.54
C VAL A 587 2.47 17.22 21.96
N GLN A 588 1.17 17.05 22.17
CA GLN A 588 0.63 16.64 23.47
C GLN A 588 1.17 15.25 23.89
N PHE A 589 1.27 14.32 22.94
CA PHE A 589 1.87 13.01 23.16
C PHE A 589 3.35 13.13 23.56
N LEU A 590 4.16 13.87 22.80
CA LEU A 590 5.58 14.07 23.08
C LEU A 590 5.83 14.77 24.43
N GLN A 591 4.93 15.66 24.87
CA GLN A 591 5.03 16.27 26.20
C GLN A 591 4.78 15.28 27.33
N LYS A 592 3.86 14.32 27.14
CA LYS A 592 3.56 13.25 28.11
C LYS A 592 4.60 12.11 28.07
N HIS A 593 5.16 11.87 26.89
CA HIS A 593 6.15 10.84 26.60
C HIS A 593 7.38 11.48 25.95
N PRO A 594 8.26 12.15 26.74
CA PRO A 594 9.42 12.87 26.19
C PRO A 594 10.40 12.00 25.43
N VAL A 595 10.33 10.67 25.62
CA VAL A 595 11.10 9.67 24.88
C VAL A 595 10.14 8.60 24.37
N CYS A 596 10.01 8.49 23.05
CA CYS A 596 9.13 7.49 22.42
C CYS A 596 9.75 6.94 21.13
N THR A 597 9.22 5.83 20.64
CA THR A 597 9.48 5.34 19.28
C THR A 597 8.50 5.98 18.29
N GLN A 598 8.82 5.95 16.99
CA GLN A 598 7.87 6.38 15.96
C GLN A 598 6.59 5.53 15.99
N ARG A 599 6.72 4.22 16.27
CA ARG A 599 5.60 3.27 16.30
C ARG A 599 4.61 3.54 17.43
N GLU A 600 5.11 3.92 18.62
CA GLU A 600 4.26 4.31 19.76
C GLU A 600 3.43 5.56 19.43
N LEU A 601 4.06 6.58 18.83
CA LEU A 601 3.37 7.79 18.40
C LEU A 601 2.34 7.49 17.31
N GLU A 602 2.72 6.72 16.27
CA GLU A 602 1.81 6.33 15.19
C GLU A 602 0.58 5.58 15.73
N THR A 603 0.79 4.61 16.63
CA THR A 603 -0.31 3.85 17.24
C THR A 603 -1.26 4.75 18.02
N SER A 604 -0.71 5.71 18.79
CA SER A 604 -1.52 6.71 19.50
C SER A 604 -2.31 7.60 18.56
N LEU A 605 -1.67 8.11 17.50
CA LEU A 605 -2.32 9.01 16.53
C LEU A 605 -3.38 8.28 15.70
N ASN A 606 -3.14 7.03 15.29
CA ASN A 606 -4.13 6.25 14.53
C ASN A 606 -5.37 5.91 15.37
N ALA A 607 -5.22 5.79 16.69
CA ALA A 607 -6.34 5.64 17.60
C ALA A 607 -7.14 6.94 17.79
N GLU A 608 -6.48 8.10 17.79
CA GLU A 608 -7.12 9.41 17.91
C GLU A 608 -7.74 9.90 16.60
N PHE A 609 -7.11 9.58 15.47
CA PHE A 609 -7.57 9.93 14.11
C PHE A 609 -7.83 8.65 13.28
N PRO A 610 -8.87 7.88 13.63
CA PRO A 610 -9.18 6.63 12.95
C PRO A 610 -9.77 6.84 11.55
N GLY A 611 -9.81 5.74 10.81
CA GLY A 611 -10.53 5.62 9.55
C GLY A 611 -9.94 6.44 8.42
N LEU A 612 -10.75 7.30 7.79
CA LEU A 612 -10.30 8.17 6.69
C LEU A 612 -9.48 9.37 7.18
N PHE A 613 -9.41 9.59 8.51
CA PHE A 613 -8.62 10.65 9.12
C PHE A 613 -7.20 10.18 9.50
N THR A 614 -6.83 8.93 9.19
CA THR A 614 -5.52 8.36 9.50
C THR A 614 -4.39 9.25 8.96
N PRO A 615 -3.46 9.73 9.81
CA PRO A 615 -2.37 10.59 9.38
C PRO A 615 -1.33 9.82 8.55
N SER A 616 -0.77 10.47 7.53
CA SER A 616 0.30 9.85 6.75
C SER A 616 1.62 9.79 7.54
N LEU A 617 2.41 8.75 7.30
CA LEU A 617 3.76 8.64 7.90
C LEU A 617 4.65 9.84 7.54
N GLY A 618 4.49 10.39 6.34
CA GLY A 618 5.21 11.60 5.92
C GLY A 618 4.90 12.79 6.85
N LEU A 619 3.63 13.03 7.17
CA LEU A 619 3.24 14.10 8.09
C LEU A 619 3.78 13.87 9.50
N ILE A 620 3.69 12.63 10.02
CA ILE A 620 4.20 12.28 11.36
C ILE A 620 5.72 12.54 11.42
N LYS A 621 6.47 12.14 10.39
CA LYS A 621 7.92 12.36 10.30
C LYS A 621 8.27 13.85 10.27
N GLU A 622 7.54 14.67 9.53
CA GLU A 622 7.76 16.13 9.49
C GLU A 622 7.45 16.80 10.84
N ILE A 623 6.42 16.33 11.56
CA ILE A 623 6.15 16.79 12.92
C ILE A 623 7.28 16.40 13.86
N LEU A 624 7.73 15.14 13.85
CA LEU A 624 8.87 14.68 14.64
C LEU A 624 10.15 15.48 14.34
N ALA A 625 10.46 15.70 13.06
CA ALA A 625 11.59 16.51 12.62
C ALA A 625 11.49 17.98 13.07
N SER A 626 10.27 18.49 13.32
CA SER A 626 10.06 19.83 13.83
C SER A 626 10.25 19.92 15.36
N TYR A 627 9.73 18.95 16.12
CA TYR A 627 9.59 19.02 17.59
C TYR A 627 10.62 18.20 18.37
N ALA A 628 11.24 17.21 17.73
CA ALA A 628 12.06 16.21 18.41
C ALA A 628 13.41 16.02 17.70
N THR A 629 14.30 15.28 18.36
CA THR A 629 15.56 14.78 17.82
C THR A 629 15.60 13.27 17.94
N GLU A 630 16.08 12.60 16.90
CA GLU A 630 16.23 11.15 16.91
C GLU A 630 17.60 10.75 17.48
N SER A 631 17.61 9.78 18.40
CA SER A 631 18.80 9.12 18.91
C SER A 631 18.52 7.64 19.12
N ASN A 632 19.31 6.76 18.50
CA ASN A 632 19.19 5.30 18.63
C ASN A 632 17.78 4.76 18.36
N GLY A 633 17.09 5.27 17.33
CA GLY A 633 15.73 4.85 16.97
C GLY A 633 14.62 5.35 17.92
N ARG A 634 14.95 6.24 18.86
CA ARG A 634 13.99 6.91 19.75
C ARG A 634 13.99 8.40 19.51
N TRP A 635 12.82 9.01 19.64
CA TRP A 635 12.60 10.44 19.50
C TRP A 635 12.56 11.09 20.88
N HIS A 636 13.32 12.18 21.02
CA HIS A 636 13.41 12.99 22.22
C HIS A 636 12.82 14.37 21.95
N LEU A 637 11.87 14.83 22.76
CA LEU A 637 11.35 16.20 22.67
C LEU A 637 12.50 17.19 22.86
N ARG A 638 12.60 18.21 21.98
CA ARG A 638 13.63 19.24 22.10
C ARG A 638 13.48 20.03 23.40
N PRO A 639 14.56 20.36 24.12
CA PRO A 639 14.47 21.13 25.36
C PRO A 639 13.75 22.48 25.18
N GLU A 640 14.01 23.17 24.07
CA GLU A 640 13.36 24.43 23.70
C GLU A 640 11.88 24.29 23.33
N ASP A 641 11.38 23.06 23.12
CA ASP A 641 9.99 22.75 22.80
C ASP A 641 9.15 22.34 24.02
N SER A 642 9.72 22.41 25.22
CA SER A 642 8.96 22.34 26.46
C SER A 642 7.96 23.49 26.58
N ALA A 643 6.81 23.23 27.21
CA ALA A 643 5.71 24.19 27.30
C ALA A 643 6.11 25.50 27.99
N SER A 644 6.93 25.41 29.05
CA SER A 644 7.42 26.58 29.79
C SER A 644 8.35 27.46 28.95
N VAL A 645 9.29 26.86 28.22
CA VAL A 645 10.23 27.60 27.35
C VAL A 645 9.49 28.27 26.20
N ARG A 646 8.57 27.56 25.54
CA ARG A 646 7.78 28.16 24.44
C ARG A 646 6.83 29.25 24.90
N HIS A 647 6.29 29.17 26.11
CA HIS A 647 5.51 30.26 26.69
C HIS A 647 6.39 31.50 26.91
N ALA A 648 7.61 31.34 27.46
CA ALA A 648 8.55 32.43 27.64
C ALA A 648 9.00 33.06 26.30
N ASP A 649 9.23 32.24 25.27
CA ASP A 649 9.58 32.70 23.92
C ASP A 649 8.46 33.58 23.31
N LEU A 650 7.19 33.17 23.45
CA LEU A 650 6.04 33.92 22.94
C LEU A 650 5.92 35.28 23.63
N GLU A 651 6.08 35.33 24.95
CA GLU A 651 6.05 36.58 25.72
C GLU A 651 7.23 37.50 25.33
N ALA A 652 8.42 36.94 25.12
CA ALA A 652 9.58 37.69 24.66
C ALA A 652 9.39 38.25 23.24
N ALA A 653 8.82 37.47 22.32
CA ALA A 653 8.48 37.92 20.97
C ALA A 653 7.42 39.03 21.00
N GLY A 654 6.40 38.92 21.86
CA GLY A 654 5.38 39.94 22.04
C GLY A 654 5.97 41.27 22.50
N ARG A 655 6.86 41.24 23.51
CA ARG A 655 7.59 42.42 24.00
C ARG A 655 8.50 43.03 22.93
N ALA A 656 9.19 42.20 22.13
CA ALA A 656 10.04 42.70 21.05
C ALA A 656 9.23 43.43 19.98
N LEU A 657 8.05 42.92 19.59
CA LEU A 657 7.14 43.60 18.66
C LEU A 657 6.58 44.90 19.24
N GLU A 658 6.32 44.96 20.53
CA GLU A 658 5.88 46.18 21.21
C GLU A 658 6.97 47.26 21.23
N ALA A 659 8.21 46.87 21.54
CA ALA A 659 9.36 47.77 21.49
C ALA A 659 9.62 48.31 20.06
N LEU A 660 9.55 47.43 19.06
CA LEU A 660 9.69 47.81 17.65
C LEU A 660 8.55 48.73 17.17
N ALA A 661 7.31 48.50 17.62
CA ALA A 661 6.20 49.39 17.31
C ALA A 661 6.48 50.82 17.80
N ALA A 662 6.98 50.96 19.03
CA ALA A 662 7.34 52.24 19.62
C ALA A 662 8.51 52.91 18.87
N GLN A 663 9.58 52.16 18.57
CA GLN A 663 10.75 52.65 17.82
C GLN A 663 10.37 53.15 16.42
N LEU A 664 9.44 52.46 15.75
CA LEU A 664 8.95 52.81 14.42
C LEU A 664 7.71 53.72 14.47
N GLU A 665 7.36 54.28 15.63
CA GLU A 665 6.25 55.21 15.85
C GLU A 665 4.86 54.68 15.45
N TYR A 666 4.66 53.36 15.41
CA TYR A 666 3.35 52.74 15.17
C TYR A 666 2.55 52.64 16.47
N ARG A 667 1.22 52.79 16.37
CA ARG A 667 0.32 52.54 17.51
C ARG A 667 0.05 51.05 17.62
N LEU A 668 0.45 50.43 18.73
CA LEU A 668 0.09 49.05 19.03
C LEU A 668 -1.37 48.94 19.48
N VAL A 669 -2.10 47.99 18.90
CA VAL A 669 -3.45 47.60 19.30
C VAL A 669 -3.50 46.08 19.47
N ARG A 670 -4.03 45.62 20.61
CA ARG A 670 -4.29 44.20 20.89
C ARG A 670 -5.81 43.99 20.87
N PRO A 671 -6.37 43.26 19.89
CA PRO A 671 -7.81 43.03 19.83
C PRO A 671 -8.30 42.23 21.04
N GLU A 672 -9.48 42.58 21.52
CA GLU A 672 -10.11 41.90 22.66
C GLU A 672 -10.42 40.43 22.29
N GLY A 673 -10.02 39.48 23.15
CA GLY A 673 -10.16 38.04 22.89
C GLY A 673 -9.09 37.42 21.98
N ALA A 674 -8.19 38.20 21.37
CA ALA A 674 -7.14 37.70 20.47
C ALA A 674 -5.72 37.97 21.02
N HIS A 675 -5.39 37.37 22.16
CA HIS A 675 -4.13 37.63 22.90
C HIS A 675 -2.83 37.40 22.10
N ARG A 676 -2.89 36.64 21.01
CA ARG A 676 -1.74 36.32 20.15
C ARG A 676 -1.65 37.18 18.88
N LEU A 677 -2.58 38.13 18.69
CA LEU A 677 -2.62 39.04 17.55
C LEU A 677 -2.22 40.45 17.99
N LEU A 678 -1.17 40.99 17.36
CA LEU A 678 -0.71 42.37 17.56
C LEU A 678 -0.92 43.15 16.26
N LEU A 679 -1.61 44.29 16.35
CA LEU A 679 -1.83 45.18 15.22
C LEU A 679 -0.99 46.43 15.39
N TRP A 680 -0.22 46.76 14.36
CA TRP A 680 0.43 48.06 14.26
C TRP A 680 -0.44 48.96 13.41
N GLN A 681 -0.87 50.09 13.97
CA GLN A 681 -1.73 51.05 13.30
C GLN A 681 -1.00 52.35 12.97
N GLU A 682 -1.37 52.92 11.83
CA GLU A 682 -0.98 54.24 11.39
C GLU A 682 -2.23 55.01 10.98
N LYS A 683 -2.44 56.20 11.56
CA LYS A 683 -3.61 57.06 11.26
C LYS A 683 -4.96 56.30 11.33
N GLY A 684 -5.09 55.36 12.27
CA GLY A 684 -6.29 54.55 12.48
C GLY A 684 -6.46 53.36 11.51
N LYS A 685 -5.51 53.12 10.59
CA LYS A 685 -5.52 51.95 9.68
C LYS A 685 -4.45 50.94 10.10
N THR A 686 -4.73 49.65 9.92
CA THR A 686 -3.74 48.59 10.17
C THR A 686 -2.62 48.65 9.13
N ALA A 687 -1.40 48.92 9.60
CA ALA A 687 -0.18 48.86 8.81
C ALA A 687 0.39 47.44 8.76
N TYR A 688 0.39 46.72 9.89
CA TYR A 688 0.82 45.33 9.99
C TYR A 688 -0.03 44.55 11.00
N ALA A 689 -0.24 43.26 10.73
CA ALA A 689 -0.86 42.31 11.65
C ALA A 689 0.13 41.17 11.93
N PHE A 690 0.47 40.96 13.20
CA PHE A 690 1.41 39.93 13.64
C PHE A 690 0.68 38.90 14.48
N THR A 691 0.70 37.64 14.05
CA THR A 691 0.12 36.52 14.80
C THR A 691 1.25 35.66 15.37
N LEU A 692 1.36 35.61 16.70
CA LEU A 692 2.39 34.85 17.40
C LEU A 692 1.98 33.40 17.61
N LEU A 693 2.80 32.44 17.18
CA LEU A 693 2.56 31.01 17.34
C LEU A 693 3.83 30.29 17.79
N ALA A 694 3.66 29.25 18.62
CA ALA A 694 4.75 28.31 18.98
C ALA A 694 4.73 27.03 18.13
N SER A 695 3.72 26.89 17.27
CA SER A 695 3.44 25.74 16.42
C SER A 695 3.27 26.14 14.96
N ALA A 696 3.17 25.15 14.07
CA ALA A 696 2.78 25.32 12.67
C ALA A 696 1.25 25.11 12.48
N VAL A 697 0.45 25.33 13.54
CA VAL A 697 -1.01 25.29 13.49
C VAL A 697 -1.52 26.61 12.91
N VAL A 698 -1.68 26.66 11.59
CA VAL A 698 -1.90 27.90 10.84
C VAL A 698 -3.16 27.89 9.99
N GLY A 699 -3.77 26.72 9.75
CA GLY A 699 -4.86 26.53 8.80
C GLY A 699 -6.04 27.44 9.10
N ARG A 700 -6.48 27.44 10.36
CA ARG A 700 -7.57 28.30 10.84
C ARG A 700 -7.24 29.79 10.68
N ILE A 701 -6.04 30.21 11.10
CA ILE A 701 -5.59 31.61 11.06
C ILE A 701 -5.59 32.16 9.63
N LEU A 702 -5.09 31.36 8.68
CA LEU A 702 -5.01 31.75 7.27
C LEU A 702 -6.42 31.85 6.66
N ARG A 703 -7.32 30.91 6.97
CA ARG A 703 -8.71 30.89 6.44
C ARG A 703 -9.61 31.97 7.05
N GLU A 704 -9.52 32.21 8.35
CA GLU A 704 -10.29 33.26 9.04
C GLU A 704 -10.00 34.65 8.46
N ASN A 705 -8.75 34.92 8.05
CA ASN A 705 -8.39 36.21 7.44
C ASN A 705 -8.99 36.38 6.03
N LEU A 706 -9.21 35.27 5.29
CA LEU A 706 -9.72 35.32 3.91
C LEU A 706 -11.24 35.55 3.84
N TYR A 707 -12.02 34.90 4.72
CA TYR A 707 -13.49 34.80 4.60
C TYR A 707 -14.27 35.56 5.70
N GLY A 708 -13.62 36.45 6.44
CA GLY A 708 -14.12 37.02 7.68
C GLY A 708 -15.52 37.64 7.61
N SER A 709 -16.51 36.95 8.19
CA SER A 709 -17.80 37.49 8.63
C SER A 709 -17.94 37.59 10.15
N ARG A 710 -16.96 37.09 10.93
CA ARG A 710 -17.02 37.05 12.41
C ARG A 710 -15.84 37.70 13.14
N LEU A 711 -14.65 37.80 12.55
CA LEU A 711 -13.64 38.76 13.02
C LEU A 711 -14.00 40.14 12.46
N ARG A 712 -14.16 41.15 13.32
CA ARG A 712 -14.38 42.56 12.95
C ARG A 712 -13.25 43.18 12.10
N TYR A 713 -12.29 42.39 11.62
CA TYR A 713 -11.07 42.86 11.00
C TYR A 713 -10.60 41.91 9.89
N HIS A 714 -10.68 42.37 8.64
CA HIS A 714 -10.00 41.77 7.49
C HIS A 714 -8.67 42.52 7.30
N TYR A 715 -7.54 41.81 7.33
CA TYR A 715 -6.22 42.43 7.16
C TYR A 715 -5.61 42.02 5.82
N PRO A 716 -5.02 42.95 5.04
CA PRO A 716 -4.37 42.62 3.78
C PRO A 716 -3.31 41.52 3.99
N PRO A 717 -3.34 40.41 3.23
CA PRO A 717 -2.38 39.31 3.40
C PRO A 717 -0.92 39.76 3.30
N GLU A 718 -0.62 40.70 2.39
CA GLU A 718 0.69 41.35 2.22
C GLU A 718 1.25 42.01 3.49
N ARG A 719 0.36 42.39 4.41
CA ARG A 719 0.65 43.06 5.69
C ARG A 719 0.47 42.13 6.90
N SER A 720 0.20 40.85 6.66
CA SER A 720 -0.06 39.86 7.68
C SER A 720 1.15 38.92 7.83
N LEU A 721 1.63 38.76 9.06
CA LEU A 721 2.83 38.00 9.38
C LEU A 721 2.56 36.94 10.44
N LEU A 722 3.03 35.72 10.16
CA LEU A 722 3.12 34.65 11.15
C LEU A 722 4.47 34.74 11.86
N VAL A 723 4.45 34.94 13.18
CA VAL A 723 5.64 35.06 14.00
C VAL A 723 5.86 33.74 14.74
N ILE A 724 6.82 32.92 14.27
CA ILE A 724 6.98 31.52 14.69
C ILE A 724 8.44 31.12 15.00
N PRO A 725 8.69 30.03 15.74
CA PRO A 725 10.03 29.46 15.87
C PRO A 725 10.58 29.00 14.51
N GLY A 726 11.88 29.18 14.29
CA GLY A 726 12.53 28.75 13.04
C GLY A 726 12.38 27.25 12.74
N GLY A 727 12.33 26.41 13.78
CA GLY A 727 12.10 24.96 13.65
C GLY A 727 10.71 24.56 13.13
N ARG A 728 9.74 25.49 13.07
CA ARG A 728 8.39 25.25 12.53
C ARG A 728 8.27 25.50 11.04
N VAL A 729 9.25 26.15 10.44
CA VAL A 729 9.20 26.58 9.04
C VAL A 729 9.10 25.38 8.10
N GLY A 730 9.88 24.32 8.33
CA GLY A 730 9.81 23.09 7.52
C GLY A 730 8.42 22.44 7.55
N LEU A 731 7.82 22.31 8.75
CA LEU A 731 6.47 21.76 8.91
C LEU A 731 5.40 22.66 8.28
N LEU A 732 5.54 23.98 8.37
CA LEU A 732 4.67 24.93 7.66
C LEU A 732 4.74 24.72 6.15
N THR A 733 5.94 24.67 5.57
CA THR A 733 6.13 24.42 4.13
C THR A 733 5.53 23.08 3.72
N CYS A 734 5.72 22.02 4.52
CA CYS A 734 5.10 20.73 4.28
C CYS A 734 3.57 20.83 4.19
N LYS A 735 2.93 21.53 5.13
CA LYS A 735 1.47 21.73 5.15
C LYS A 735 0.98 22.56 3.96
N LEU A 736 1.72 23.60 3.56
CA LEU A 736 1.39 24.41 2.37
C LEU A 736 1.47 23.56 1.09
N HIS A 737 2.53 22.79 0.89
CA HIS A 737 2.65 21.90 -0.27
C HIS A 737 1.58 20.81 -0.32
N ARG A 738 1.07 20.41 0.85
CA ARG A 738 0.03 19.40 0.99
C ARG A 738 -1.37 19.93 0.68
N ASP A 739 -1.69 21.15 1.11
CA ASP A 739 -3.00 21.78 0.94
C ASP A 739 -2.92 22.93 -0.08
N PRO A 740 -3.27 22.69 -1.36
CA PRO A 740 -3.23 23.73 -2.39
C PRO A 740 -4.21 24.88 -2.14
N ALA A 741 -5.30 24.66 -1.41
CA ALA A 741 -6.19 25.75 -1.02
C ALA A 741 -5.53 26.64 0.03
N LEU A 742 -4.77 26.06 0.96
CA LEU A 742 -3.98 26.82 1.93
C LEU A 742 -2.79 27.55 1.28
N ASP A 743 -2.09 26.91 0.33
CA ASP A 743 -1.02 27.55 -0.43
C ASP A 743 -1.55 28.75 -1.23
N GLN A 744 -2.73 28.65 -1.84
CA GLN A 744 -3.32 29.79 -2.54
C GLN A 744 -3.55 31.00 -1.61
N ILE A 745 -3.99 30.77 -0.36
CA ILE A 745 -4.11 31.84 0.65
C ILE A 745 -2.72 32.41 0.97
N TRP A 746 -1.74 31.54 1.14
CA TRP A 746 -0.35 31.90 1.44
C TRP A 746 0.26 32.80 0.35
N GLN A 747 0.11 32.43 -0.92
CA GLN A 747 0.57 33.19 -2.09
C GLN A 747 -0.11 34.57 -2.22
N GLY A 748 -1.20 34.81 -1.51
CA GLY A 748 -1.85 36.13 -1.41
C GLY A 748 -0.97 37.22 -0.76
N GLY A 749 0.18 36.87 -0.19
CA GLY A 749 1.17 37.83 0.32
C GLY A 749 1.59 37.63 1.78
N TRP A 750 1.17 36.53 2.42
CA TRP A 750 1.56 36.22 3.79
C TRP A 750 3.08 36.03 3.93
N ARG A 751 3.61 36.39 5.10
CA ARG A 751 5.04 36.25 5.41
C ARG A 751 5.28 35.58 6.76
N VAL A 752 6.44 34.93 6.91
CA VAL A 752 6.92 34.43 8.21
C VAL A 752 7.97 35.38 8.77
N LEU A 753 7.87 35.67 10.07
CA LEU A 753 8.91 36.31 10.87
C LEU A 753 9.42 35.33 11.94
N LYS A 754 10.62 34.79 11.74
CA LYS A 754 11.20 33.80 12.67
C LYS A 754 11.59 34.48 13.99
N PHE A 755 11.44 33.81 15.14
CA PHE A 755 11.84 34.38 16.45
C PHE A 755 13.31 34.83 16.51
N ARG A 756 14.22 34.12 15.83
CA ARG A 756 15.63 34.54 15.71
C ARG A 756 15.77 35.86 14.94
N HIS A 757 14.97 36.06 13.90
CA HIS A 757 15.02 37.23 13.05
C HIS A 757 14.39 38.43 13.77
N LEU A 758 13.27 38.23 14.45
CA LEU A 758 12.65 39.26 15.30
C LEU A 758 13.62 39.80 16.36
N ARG A 759 14.36 38.91 17.04
CA ARG A 759 15.39 39.32 18.02
C ARG A 759 16.47 40.17 17.38
N ARG A 760 16.99 39.74 16.21
CA ARG A 760 17.96 40.52 15.44
C ARG A 760 17.43 41.89 15.05
N LEU A 761 16.18 41.98 14.57
CA LEU A 761 15.56 43.26 14.19
C LEU A 761 15.42 44.21 15.39
N ALA A 762 15.08 43.69 16.57
CA ALA A 762 14.96 44.48 17.79
C ALA A 762 16.30 45.06 18.30
N GLU A 763 17.44 44.51 17.86
CA GLU A 763 18.78 45.00 18.20
C GLU A 763 19.28 46.10 17.23
N ILE A 764 18.60 46.32 16.10
CA ILE A 764 19.01 47.31 15.09
C ILE A 764 18.53 48.71 15.52
N ALA A 765 19.45 49.50 16.09
CA ALA A 765 19.16 50.87 16.51
C ALA A 765 18.78 51.81 15.35
N SER A 766 19.31 51.57 14.15
CA SER A 766 19.08 52.39 12.95
C SER A 766 17.86 51.94 12.11
N LEU A 767 16.99 51.10 12.67
CA LEU A 767 15.79 50.64 11.98
C LEU A 767 14.80 51.81 11.86
N THR A 768 14.38 52.09 10.62
CA THR A 768 13.43 53.14 10.27
C THR A 768 12.27 52.56 9.46
N ARG A 769 11.18 53.30 9.30
CA ARG A 769 10.05 52.86 8.48
C ARG A 769 10.45 52.58 7.02
N GLU A 770 11.40 53.35 6.50
CA GLU A 770 11.86 53.23 5.10
C GLU A 770 12.66 51.95 4.86
N ASN A 771 13.44 51.49 5.84
CA ASN A 771 14.23 50.26 5.71
C ASN A 771 13.51 49.01 6.27
N TRP A 772 12.44 49.17 7.06
CA TRP A 772 11.67 48.08 7.68
C TRP A 772 11.27 46.98 6.69
N GLY A 773 10.67 47.33 5.54
CA GLY A 773 10.20 46.34 4.57
C GLY A 773 11.32 45.46 4.00
N ARG A 774 12.51 46.05 3.78
CA ARG A 774 13.71 45.35 3.31
C ARG A 774 14.29 44.46 4.40
N GLU A 775 14.45 44.98 5.62
CA GLU A 775 15.00 44.21 6.75
C GLU A 775 14.10 43.04 7.14
N LEU A 776 12.77 43.24 7.08
CA LEU A 776 11.78 42.20 7.32
C LEU A 776 11.90 41.03 6.34
N SER A 777 12.35 41.30 5.10
CA SER A 777 12.43 40.31 4.02
C SER A 777 13.80 39.61 3.93
N SER A 778 14.72 39.87 4.86
CA SER A 778 16.11 39.38 4.80
C SER A 778 16.32 37.93 5.30
N ASP A 779 15.31 37.27 5.89
CA ASP A 779 15.34 35.85 6.31
C ASP A 779 14.09 35.09 5.79
N PRO A 780 13.98 34.85 4.47
CA PRO A 780 12.81 34.20 3.86
C PRO A 780 12.63 32.73 4.32
N ILE A 781 11.45 32.16 4.00
CA ILE A 781 11.10 30.76 4.31
C ILE A 781 12.03 29.79 3.57
N GLU A 782 12.19 29.99 2.27
CA GLU A 782 13.14 29.27 1.43
C GLU A 782 14.30 30.22 1.07
N PRO A 783 15.57 29.77 1.08
CA PRO A 783 16.65 30.55 0.51
C PRO A 783 16.33 30.85 -0.96
N PRO A 784 16.64 32.05 -1.50
CA PRO A 784 16.41 32.35 -2.91
C PRO A 784 17.09 31.26 -3.76
N GLU A 785 16.38 30.73 -4.76
CA GLU A 785 16.93 29.77 -5.71
C GLU A 785 18.24 30.36 -6.27
N GLN A 786 19.39 29.86 -5.81
CA GLN A 786 20.62 30.06 -6.54
C GLN A 786 20.39 29.43 -7.91
N MET A 787 20.49 30.23 -8.98
CA MET A 787 20.62 29.74 -10.34
C MET A 787 21.66 28.62 -10.33
N LYS A 788 21.21 27.37 -10.35
CA LYS A 788 22.04 26.24 -10.74
C LYS A 788 22.26 26.42 -12.24
N MET A 789 23.26 27.23 -12.59
CA MET A 789 23.90 27.08 -13.89
C MET A 789 24.59 25.71 -13.87
N PHE A 790 23.93 24.69 -14.42
CA PHE A 790 24.52 23.59 -15.18
C PHE A 790 23.43 22.90 -16.01
#